data_AF-A0A0H3ZTV7-F1
#
_entry.id   AF-A0A0H3ZTV7-F1
#
_cell.length_a   1.000
_cell.length_b   1.000
_cell.length_c   1.000
_cell.angle_alpha   90.00
_cell.angle_beta   90.00
_cell.angle_gamma   90.00
#
_symmetry.space_group_name_H-M   'P 1'
#
loop_
_entity.id
_entity.type
_entity.pdbx_description
1 polymer ?
#
loop_
_entity_poly.entity_id
_entity_poly.type
_entity_poly.pdbx_seq_one_letter_code
_entity_poly.pdbx_strand_id
1 'polypeptide(L)'
;MEAVRYAFEEAGGSITKEQVETELTKRSDTLSAEYSDGTRWTTHAALETEKRILQNIDDGKGQHQPFATHKQVQDFLDTKPRLTQGQKDAITLISTTKDSFVAIQGLAGTGKSTMLESNIELIQLVKETSQQPEQNVIGLAPTHAAVAELESKGVKAQTLESLLSDIRQGNREASDYQHTLFFLDESSMVSNKQADEFTKLVNDSQSKTAKLGDKEQLLSLSAGKPFELAISQGRIDTAYMTDMVRPQNDTLHNAQQNTIDKQPLSALDKLQQQAPDTQGNSQHVISTLNENDKDRRRAQLTATEKLPYVVAKDYLERTPETRDNTLIIAYTNQERDTITEHIRVGLMKKSELGKENVIATRLRSIGATGEELTTMMPYQKGLILSTKPGEYATITHVDSEHGVVTLQDASTGKTRPFLPRNRDHRFTTLFSTSEKPLSTGDKIITRFTDKERGIKANVEYRITQANTDRVIAQSKTGQTLNLTPNALKDGHWDYAYSRTADMAQGSTYQHVISAIQSKGALTNLRRAGIDVTRASQHIRLYTDNTKQLVKSWLSKESHKASAIETLNQIPPKDTTYFNRNALPHEDVRFQNKSGDFDYNTFREHINTQLPKYTESLAIQLLGQPNQSKSDRDYLTFGIGKSAIKVTLTGEHRGYFKDYTTGEKGALINLIMSHKEMNYKAAMNEAHKMLNEPDKYQLEENNKHDKLLSTTPRHIAQFEERAKDYINQSLPMDNTLAQTYLNKLGVNNIENNQVKFHPAVYSSEDRSLHPAMLTNIHNKEGETKAIEVTYLDTQGNKDTSLDINPRTLGTKSKQLTQFHQGENLNTTIISTSIEHSFLIRDQTQGEIDIINVNHKNDIQNISTDELRQNIIIVLNHGNHDLNPNNIEKIVENFNGRDIQFMSDDNLKEDIKSCIGKLERDNSAHNVELSEPHISHQDSELDTLNYNEKKKPTANRSTTLSQKNIHLNKRWH
;
A
#
# COMPACT_ATOMS: atom_id res chain seq x y z
N MET A 1 -8.07 -27.94 -3.49
CA MET A 1 -8.71 -28.28 -2.19
C MET A 1 -10.23 -28.25 -2.28
N GLU A 2 -10.88 -27.10 -2.51
CA GLU A 2 -12.37 -27.04 -2.55
C GLU A 2 -13.03 -28.01 -3.53
N ALA A 3 -12.51 -28.16 -4.76
CA ALA A 3 -13.05 -29.15 -5.71
C ALA A 3 -12.97 -30.61 -5.21
N VAL A 4 -11.96 -30.94 -4.38
CA VAL A 4 -11.82 -32.26 -3.75
C VAL A 4 -12.81 -32.40 -2.59
N ARG A 5 -12.99 -31.36 -1.77
CA ARG A 5 -14.02 -31.31 -0.71
C ARG A 5 -15.42 -31.51 -1.32
N TYR A 6 -15.72 -30.79 -2.40
CA TYR A 6 -16.99 -30.87 -3.11
C TYR A 6 -17.21 -32.27 -3.71
N ALA A 7 -16.24 -32.81 -4.45
CA ALA A 7 -16.33 -34.15 -5.00
C ALA A 7 -16.56 -35.22 -3.90
N PHE A 8 -15.85 -35.11 -2.77
CA PHE A 8 -16.01 -35.99 -1.61
C PHE A 8 -17.41 -35.89 -0.97
N GLU A 9 -17.93 -34.68 -0.78
CA GLU A 9 -19.25 -34.42 -0.19
C GLU A 9 -20.42 -34.95 -1.06
N GLU A 10 -20.32 -34.85 -2.40
CA GLU A 10 -21.37 -35.37 -3.31
C GLU A 10 -21.25 -36.88 -3.56
N ALA A 11 -20.03 -37.43 -3.63
CA ALA A 11 -19.81 -38.84 -3.94
C ALA A 11 -19.99 -39.78 -2.73
N GLY A 12 -20.00 -39.25 -1.50
CA GLY A 12 -20.16 -40.06 -0.27
C GLY A 12 -19.02 -41.06 -0.01
N GLY A 13 -17.87 -40.90 -0.65
CA GLY A 13 -16.76 -41.85 -0.63
C GLY A 13 -15.39 -41.20 -0.78
N SER A 14 -14.32 -41.95 -0.47
CA SER A 14 -12.95 -41.44 -0.50
C SER A 14 -12.47 -41.15 -1.93
N ILE A 15 -12.30 -39.87 -2.24
CA ILE A 15 -11.71 -39.37 -3.49
C ILE A 15 -10.35 -38.73 -3.17
N THR A 16 -9.29 -39.06 -3.93
CA THR A 16 -7.96 -38.45 -3.77
C THR A 16 -7.80 -37.19 -4.61
N LYS A 17 -6.78 -36.39 -4.27
CA LYS A 17 -6.40 -35.21 -5.05
C LYS A 17 -6.04 -35.59 -6.50
N GLU A 18 -5.24 -36.65 -6.69
CA GLU A 18 -4.82 -37.07 -8.03
C GLU A 18 -5.99 -37.56 -8.89
N GLN A 19 -7.02 -38.18 -8.29
CA GLN A 19 -8.23 -38.59 -9.01
C GLN A 19 -8.99 -37.38 -9.54
N VAL A 20 -9.18 -36.34 -8.72
CA VAL A 20 -9.85 -35.10 -9.17
C VAL A 20 -9.04 -34.39 -10.25
N GLU A 21 -7.73 -34.25 -10.07
CA GLU A 21 -6.87 -33.62 -11.08
C GLU A 21 -6.81 -34.42 -12.39
N THR A 22 -6.82 -35.76 -12.32
CA THR A 22 -6.91 -36.63 -13.49
C THR A 22 -8.23 -36.45 -14.25
N GLU A 23 -9.37 -36.40 -13.55
CA GLU A 23 -10.67 -36.18 -14.20
C GLU A 23 -10.82 -34.76 -14.74
N LEU A 24 -10.34 -33.73 -14.03
CA LEU A 24 -10.31 -32.36 -14.54
C LEU A 24 -9.40 -32.23 -15.77
N THR A 25 -8.26 -32.94 -15.82
CA THR A 25 -7.36 -32.93 -16.99
C THR A 25 -7.98 -33.61 -18.22
N LYS A 26 -8.87 -34.59 -18.03
CA LYS A 26 -9.59 -35.28 -19.13
C LYS A 26 -10.71 -34.45 -19.74
N ARG A 27 -11.20 -33.42 -19.03
CA ARG A 27 -12.35 -32.61 -19.45
C ARG A 27 -11.92 -31.55 -20.47
N SER A 28 -12.65 -31.50 -21.59
CA SER A 28 -12.40 -30.53 -22.67
C SER A 28 -13.00 -29.14 -22.41
N ASP A 29 -13.83 -28.99 -21.37
CA ASP A 29 -14.46 -27.71 -21.00
C ASP A 29 -13.71 -26.94 -19.90
N THR A 30 -12.66 -27.55 -19.32
CA THR A 30 -11.84 -27.00 -18.24
C THR A 30 -10.48 -26.50 -18.73
N LEU A 31 -9.97 -25.47 -18.06
CA LEU A 31 -8.68 -24.83 -18.31
C LEU A 31 -7.93 -24.68 -16.98
N SER A 32 -6.60 -24.66 -17.02
CA SER A 32 -5.74 -24.60 -15.83
C SER A 32 -4.52 -23.72 -16.02
N ALA A 33 -4.03 -23.16 -14.92
CA ALA A 33 -2.72 -22.49 -14.85
C ALA A 33 -2.00 -22.88 -13.56
N GLU A 34 -0.68 -23.06 -13.64
CA GLU A 34 0.18 -23.35 -12.49
C GLU A 34 0.58 -22.08 -11.74
N TYR A 35 0.60 -22.15 -10.42
CA TYR A 35 1.05 -21.09 -9.52
C TYR A 35 2.02 -21.67 -8.48
N SER A 36 2.76 -20.81 -7.77
CA SER A 36 3.65 -21.23 -6.68
C SER A 36 2.93 -21.90 -5.50
N ASP A 37 1.63 -21.68 -5.36
CA ASP A 37 0.74 -22.32 -4.37
C ASP A 37 -0.07 -23.53 -4.93
N GLY A 38 0.03 -23.81 -6.23
CA GLY A 38 -0.55 -24.97 -6.92
C GLY A 38 -1.42 -24.62 -8.14
N THR A 39 -2.01 -25.65 -8.76
CA THR A 39 -2.84 -25.48 -9.97
C THR A 39 -4.17 -24.78 -9.67
N ARG A 40 -4.46 -23.71 -10.41
CA ARG A 40 -5.77 -23.02 -10.42
C ARG A 40 -6.55 -23.43 -11.67
N TRP A 41 -7.84 -23.71 -11.50
CA TRP A 41 -8.73 -24.24 -12.55
C TRP A 41 -9.88 -23.27 -12.86
N THR A 42 -10.29 -23.21 -14.13
CA THR A 42 -11.42 -22.44 -14.63
C THR A 42 -12.10 -23.20 -15.79
N THR A 43 -13.12 -22.62 -16.41
CA THR A 43 -13.83 -23.22 -17.57
C THR A 43 -13.74 -22.33 -18.80
N HIS A 44 -13.83 -22.94 -19.98
CA HIS A 44 -14.02 -22.22 -21.23
C HIS A 44 -15.24 -21.28 -21.17
N ALA A 45 -16.35 -21.74 -20.59
CA ALA A 45 -17.56 -20.92 -20.45
C ALA A 45 -17.35 -19.65 -19.59
N ALA A 46 -16.56 -19.74 -18.51
CA ALA A 46 -16.21 -18.59 -17.69
C ALA A 46 -15.31 -17.61 -18.45
N LEU A 47 -14.28 -18.11 -19.16
CA LEU A 47 -13.38 -17.30 -19.98
C LEU A 47 -14.13 -16.57 -21.10
N GLU A 48 -14.96 -17.27 -21.87
CA GLU A 48 -15.71 -16.66 -22.97
C GLU A 48 -16.77 -15.67 -22.47
N THR A 49 -17.30 -15.86 -21.25
CA THR A 49 -18.19 -14.87 -20.64
C THR A 49 -17.44 -13.60 -20.24
N GLU A 50 -16.25 -13.70 -19.66
CA GLU A 50 -15.41 -12.51 -19.38
C GLU A 50 -15.00 -11.79 -20.68
N LYS A 51 -14.64 -12.53 -21.73
CA LYS A 51 -14.35 -11.96 -23.04
C LYS A 51 -15.55 -11.22 -23.64
N ARG A 52 -16.76 -11.81 -23.63
CA ARG A 52 -17.98 -11.14 -24.12
C ARG A 52 -18.26 -9.83 -23.38
N ILE A 53 -18.14 -9.83 -22.05
CA ILE A 53 -18.35 -8.61 -21.26
C ILE A 53 -17.39 -7.49 -21.68
N LEU A 54 -16.11 -7.81 -21.90
CA LEU A 54 -15.11 -6.84 -22.36
C LEU A 54 -15.34 -6.43 -23.83
N GLN A 55 -15.71 -7.37 -24.69
CA GLN A 55 -16.02 -7.08 -26.10
C GLN A 55 -17.24 -6.15 -26.23
N ASN A 56 -18.32 -6.41 -25.49
CA ASN A 56 -19.49 -5.53 -25.46
C ASN A 56 -19.10 -4.10 -25.01
N ILE A 57 -18.14 -3.95 -24.08
CA ILE A 57 -17.63 -2.65 -23.65
C ILE A 57 -16.85 -1.95 -24.78
N ASP A 58 -16.00 -2.68 -25.50
CA ASP A 58 -15.25 -2.14 -26.64
C ASP A 58 -16.17 -1.80 -27.83
N ASP A 59 -17.18 -2.62 -28.12
CA ASP A 59 -18.18 -2.37 -29.17
C ASP A 59 -19.01 -1.09 -28.89
N GLY A 60 -19.12 -0.72 -27.61
CA GLY A 60 -19.77 0.50 -27.16
C GLY A 60 -18.96 1.79 -27.38
N LYS A 61 -17.71 1.71 -27.87
CA LYS A 61 -16.86 2.90 -28.04
C LYS A 61 -17.29 3.75 -29.23
N GLY A 62 -17.33 5.07 -29.02
CA GLY A 62 -17.66 6.08 -30.03
C GLY A 62 -19.09 6.05 -30.57
N GLN A 63 -20.00 5.27 -29.97
CA GLN A 63 -21.35 5.03 -30.50
C GLN A 63 -22.34 6.19 -30.30
N HIS A 64 -22.01 7.17 -29.45
CA HIS A 64 -22.95 8.22 -29.02
C HIS A 64 -22.43 9.63 -29.24
N GLN A 65 -23.35 10.59 -29.26
CA GLN A 65 -23.01 12.00 -29.06
C GLN A 65 -22.82 12.30 -27.56
N PRO A 66 -21.87 13.19 -27.19
CA PRO A 66 -21.75 13.69 -25.83
C PRO A 66 -23.05 14.37 -25.35
N PHE A 67 -23.32 14.30 -24.05
CA PHE A 67 -24.46 14.99 -23.46
C PHE A 67 -24.22 16.50 -23.32
N ALA A 68 -22.96 16.89 -23.11
CA ALA A 68 -22.53 18.28 -23.02
C ALA A 68 -21.15 18.48 -23.65
N THR A 69 -20.87 19.70 -24.10
CA THR A 69 -19.52 20.13 -24.46
C THR A 69 -18.68 20.39 -23.21
N HIS A 70 -17.35 20.23 -23.29
CA HIS A 70 -16.44 20.56 -22.17
C HIS A 70 -16.65 21.97 -21.61
N LYS A 71 -17.01 22.95 -22.46
CA LYS A 71 -17.34 24.30 -22.01
C LYS A 71 -18.60 24.35 -21.14
N GLN A 72 -19.70 23.73 -21.59
CA GLN A 72 -20.94 23.67 -20.80
C GLN A 72 -20.74 22.95 -19.46
N VAL A 73 -19.89 21.91 -19.44
CA VAL A 73 -19.49 21.24 -18.20
C VAL A 73 -18.71 22.20 -17.28
N GLN A 74 -17.69 22.89 -17.80
CA GLN A 74 -16.90 23.83 -17.01
C GLN A 74 -17.77 24.97 -16.43
N ASP A 75 -18.57 25.61 -17.30
CA ASP A 75 -19.48 26.70 -16.93
C ASP A 75 -20.44 26.25 -15.79
N PHE A 76 -20.92 24.99 -15.81
CA PHE A 76 -21.72 24.41 -14.72
C PHE A 76 -20.89 24.13 -13.46
N LEU A 77 -19.72 23.48 -13.58
CA LEU A 77 -18.89 23.10 -12.44
C LEU A 77 -18.36 24.32 -11.67
N ASP A 78 -18.15 25.45 -12.33
CA ASP A 78 -17.77 26.72 -11.70
C ASP A 78 -18.89 27.26 -10.78
N THR A 79 -20.16 26.92 -11.04
CA THR A 79 -21.28 27.22 -10.12
C THR A 79 -21.34 26.28 -8.90
N LYS A 80 -20.53 25.21 -8.88
CA LYS A 80 -20.56 24.14 -7.86
C LYS A 80 -19.23 24.02 -7.09
N PRO A 81 -18.77 25.08 -6.40
CA PRO A 81 -17.44 25.11 -5.76
C PRO A 81 -17.25 24.10 -4.61
N ARG A 82 -18.33 23.45 -4.15
CA ARG A 82 -18.30 22.42 -3.09
C ARG A 82 -17.99 21.01 -3.61
N LEU A 83 -17.98 20.79 -4.92
CA LEU A 83 -17.64 19.48 -5.49
C LEU A 83 -16.14 19.23 -5.39
N THR A 84 -15.76 18.01 -5.00
CA THR A 84 -14.36 17.58 -4.96
C THR A 84 -13.81 17.36 -6.36
N GLN A 85 -12.49 17.22 -6.51
CA GLN A 85 -11.90 17.06 -7.85
C GLN A 85 -12.36 15.75 -8.51
N GLY A 86 -12.35 14.62 -7.80
CA GLY A 86 -12.84 13.36 -8.36
C GLY A 86 -14.33 13.42 -8.77
N GLN A 87 -15.15 14.21 -8.09
CA GLN A 87 -16.56 14.43 -8.46
C GLN A 87 -16.68 15.24 -9.76
N LYS A 88 -15.85 16.28 -9.93
CA LYS A 88 -15.77 17.09 -11.16
C LYS A 88 -15.31 16.26 -12.35
N ASP A 89 -14.29 15.42 -12.15
CA ASP A 89 -13.75 14.53 -13.18
C ASP A 89 -14.79 13.48 -13.61
N ALA A 90 -15.52 12.91 -12.64
CA ALA A 90 -16.63 11.98 -12.89
C ALA A 90 -17.78 12.62 -13.69
N ILE A 91 -18.24 13.82 -13.28
CA ILE A 91 -19.29 14.56 -14.00
C ILE A 91 -18.84 14.89 -15.43
N THR A 92 -17.58 15.29 -15.60
CA THR A 92 -17.00 15.59 -16.91
C THR A 92 -17.01 14.34 -17.79
N LEU A 93 -16.46 13.22 -17.32
CA LEU A 93 -16.38 11.97 -18.08
C LEU A 93 -17.77 11.49 -18.56
N ILE A 94 -18.76 11.44 -17.66
CA ILE A 94 -20.12 10.98 -18.00
C ILE A 94 -20.77 11.87 -19.07
N SER A 95 -20.60 13.19 -18.94
CA SER A 95 -21.23 14.16 -19.81
C SER A 95 -20.54 14.37 -21.15
N THR A 96 -19.21 14.26 -21.22
CA THR A 96 -18.44 14.52 -22.47
C THR A 96 -18.09 13.26 -23.27
N THR A 97 -18.23 12.06 -22.69
CA THR A 97 -17.91 10.81 -23.41
C THR A 97 -18.88 10.50 -24.56
N LYS A 98 -18.33 9.88 -25.61
CA LYS A 98 -19.04 9.28 -26.75
C LYS A 98 -19.34 7.80 -26.56
N ASP A 99 -18.84 7.19 -25.49
CA ASP A 99 -18.89 5.75 -25.29
C ASP A 99 -20.17 5.33 -24.56
N SER A 100 -20.65 4.11 -24.85
CA SER A 100 -21.78 3.48 -24.15
C SER A 100 -21.48 3.21 -22.68
N PHE A 101 -20.21 3.05 -22.30
CA PHE A 101 -19.81 2.63 -20.95
C PHE A 101 -18.71 3.53 -20.38
N VAL A 102 -18.91 4.04 -19.17
CA VAL A 102 -17.86 4.63 -18.35
C VAL A 102 -17.89 4.07 -16.92
N ALA A 103 -16.73 4.00 -16.27
CA ALA A 103 -16.60 3.57 -14.89
C ALA A 103 -16.29 4.74 -13.95
N ILE A 104 -16.92 4.75 -12.79
CA ILE A 104 -16.59 5.67 -11.70
C ILE A 104 -16.13 4.82 -10.52
N GLN A 105 -14.81 4.67 -10.36
CA GLN A 105 -14.21 4.00 -9.21
C GLN A 105 -14.17 5.00 -8.06
N GLY A 106 -15.18 4.95 -7.20
CA GLY A 106 -15.31 5.84 -6.06
C GLY A 106 -15.26 5.10 -4.74
N LEU A 107 -14.30 5.46 -3.89
CA LEU A 107 -14.16 4.86 -2.55
C LEU A 107 -15.41 5.10 -1.68
N ALA A 108 -15.52 4.38 -0.57
CA ALA A 108 -16.59 4.58 0.41
C ALA A 108 -16.62 6.04 0.94
N GLY A 109 -17.77 6.70 0.90
CA GLY A 109 -17.93 8.04 1.48
C GLY A 109 -17.42 9.21 0.64
N THR A 110 -17.16 9.01 -0.66
CA THR A 110 -16.68 10.05 -1.59
C THR A 110 -17.78 10.88 -2.26
N GLY A 111 -19.03 10.72 -1.82
CA GLY A 111 -20.17 11.49 -2.34
C GLY A 111 -20.66 11.07 -3.73
N LYS A 112 -20.55 9.79 -4.11
CA LYS A 112 -21.08 9.24 -5.38
C LYS A 112 -22.52 9.68 -5.67
N SER A 113 -23.41 9.67 -4.67
CA SER A 113 -24.81 10.10 -4.81
C SER A 113 -24.93 11.60 -5.12
N THR A 114 -24.07 12.45 -4.56
CA THR A 114 -24.03 13.91 -4.84
C THR A 114 -23.42 14.23 -6.20
N MET A 115 -22.43 13.43 -6.64
CA MET A 115 -21.90 13.47 -8.00
C MET A 115 -22.99 13.15 -9.02
N LEU A 116 -23.76 12.08 -8.76
CA LEU A 116 -24.88 11.65 -9.59
C LEU A 116 -26.02 12.69 -9.65
N GLU A 117 -26.43 13.26 -8.50
CA GLU A 117 -27.38 14.39 -8.44
C GLU A 117 -26.93 15.55 -9.32
N SER A 118 -25.66 15.96 -9.20
CA SER A 118 -25.08 17.06 -9.96
C SER A 118 -24.96 16.75 -11.47
N ASN A 119 -24.70 15.49 -11.83
CA ASN A 119 -24.66 15.05 -13.22
C ASN A 119 -26.06 15.06 -13.88
N ILE A 120 -27.09 14.64 -13.15
CA ILE A 120 -28.49 14.73 -13.62
C ILE A 120 -28.90 16.19 -13.82
N GLU A 121 -28.58 17.08 -12.88
CA GLU A 121 -28.86 18.51 -12.98
C GLU A 121 -28.22 19.13 -14.23
N LEU A 122 -26.96 18.81 -14.50
CA LEU A 122 -26.24 19.24 -15.71
C LEU A 122 -26.92 18.73 -17.00
N ILE A 123 -27.28 17.45 -17.06
CA ILE A 123 -27.93 16.86 -18.24
C ILE A 123 -29.30 17.51 -18.50
N GLN A 124 -30.06 17.80 -17.44
CA GLN A 124 -31.34 18.52 -17.54
C GLN A 124 -31.15 19.95 -18.07
N LEU A 125 -30.18 20.71 -17.53
CA LEU A 125 -29.87 22.07 -17.96
C LEU A 125 -29.43 22.13 -19.44
N VAL A 126 -28.61 21.18 -19.89
CA VAL A 126 -28.16 21.13 -21.28
C VAL A 126 -29.27 20.68 -22.23
N LYS A 127 -30.16 19.76 -21.80
CA LYS A 127 -31.39 19.38 -22.54
C LYS A 127 -32.26 20.61 -22.82
N GLU A 128 -32.58 21.38 -21.79
CA GLU A 128 -33.40 22.60 -21.89
C GLU A 128 -32.79 23.64 -22.84
N THR A 129 -31.46 23.81 -22.78
CA THR A 129 -30.73 24.80 -23.59
C THR A 129 -30.54 24.38 -25.05
N SER A 130 -30.45 23.06 -25.33
CA SER A 130 -29.94 22.55 -26.61
C SER A 130 -30.97 21.79 -27.47
N GLN A 131 -32.24 21.70 -27.04
CA GLN A 131 -33.31 20.95 -27.74
C GLN A 131 -32.95 19.50 -28.09
N GLN A 132 -32.11 18.86 -27.28
CA GLN A 132 -31.74 17.45 -27.42
C GLN A 132 -32.96 16.53 -27.19
N PRO A 133 -32.99 15.32 -27.80
CA PRO A 133 -34.05 14.35 -27.56
C PRO A 133 -34.14 13.97 -26.07
N GLU A 134 -35.34 13.59 -25.62
CA GLU A 134 -35.58 13.24 -24.23
C GLU A 134 -34.78 12.00 -23.81
N GLN A 135 -33.91 12.18 -22.82
CA GLN A 135 -33.13 11.09 -22.24
C GLN A 135 -33.81 10.57 -20.97
N ASN A 136 -34.05 9.27 -20.94
CA ASN A 136 -34.54 8.59 -19.76
C ASN A 136 -33.38 8.34 -18.79
N VAL A 137 -33.46 8.83 -17.56
CA VAL A 137 -32.48 8.49 -16.52
C VAL A 137 -33.04 7.37 -15.65
N ILE A 138 -32.31 6.25 -15.54
CA ILE A 138 -32.71 5.10 -14.73
C ILE A 138 -31.57 4.70 -13.79
N GLY A 139 -31.84 4.73 -12.49
CA GLY A 139 -30.97 4.15 -11.46
C GLY A 139 -31.10 2.63 -11.41
N LEU A 140 -29.97 1.94 -11.35
CA LEU A 140 -29.88 0.50 -11.15
C LEU A 140 -28.93 0.20 -10.00
N ALA A 141 -29.25 -0.79 -9.18
CA ALA A 141 -28.31 -1.33 -8.21
C ALA A 141 -28.54 -2.83 -7.95
N PRO A 142 -27.54 -3.59 -7.50
CA PRO A 142 -27.70 -5.00 -7.12
C PRO A 142 -28.57 -5.23 -5.87
N THR A 143 -28.71 -4.24 -4.97
CA THR A 143 -29.41 -4.38 -3.69
C THR A 143 -30.58 -3.39 -3.57
N HIS A 144 -31.66 -3.81 -2.90
CA HIS A 144 -32.78 -2.91 -2.59
C HIS A 144 -32.40 -1.73 -1.70
N ALA A 145 -31.33 -1.84 -0.89
CA ALA A 145 -30.85 -0.75 -0.05
C ALA A 145 -30.27 0.39 -0.89
N ALA A 146 -29.41 0.07 -1.87
CA ALA A 146 -28.88 1.05 -2.82
C ALA A 146 -29.97 1.62 -3.75
N VAL A 147 -30.95 0.80 -4.17
CA VAL A 147 -32.14 1.31 -4.89
C VAL A 147 -32.90 2.34 -4.05
N ALA A 148 -33.16 2.07 -2.78
CA ALA A 148 -33.85 3.01 -1.90
C ALA A 148 -33.03 4.29 -1.63
N GLU A 149 -31.70 4.20 -1.63
CA GLU A 149 -30.81 5.36 -1.57
C GLU A 149 -30.95 6.24 -2.83
N LEU A 150 -30.93 5.64 -4.04
CA LEU A 150 -31.18 6.34 -5.30
C LEU A 150 -32.60 6.95 -5.37
N GLU A 151 -33.64 6.19 -4.97
CA GLU A 151 -35.03 6.68 -4.88
C GLU A 151 -35.12 7.91 -3.94
N SER A 152 -34.39 7.89 -2.81
CA SER A 152 -34.38 9.00 -1.84
C SER A 152 -33.75 10.30 -2.38
N LYS A 153 -32.98 10.20 -3.47
CA LYS A 153 -32.40 11.34 -4.20
C LYS A 153 -33.22 11.76 -5.43
N GLY A 154 -34.44 11.24 -5.57
CA GLY A 154 -35.35 11.57 -6.67
C GLY A 154 -35.05 10.82 -7.97
N VAL A 155 -34.11 9.87 -7.97
CA VAL A 155 -33.78 9.07 -9.14
C VAL A 155 -34.76 7.91 -9.26
N LYS A 156 -35.41 7.77 -10.42
CA LYS A 156 -36.24 6.58 -10.71
C LYS A 156 -35.32 5.36 -10.75
N ALA A 157 -35.42 4.47 -9.76
CA ALA A 157 -34.51 3.35 -9.61
C ALA A 157 -35.20 1.99 -9.47
N GLN A 158 -34.51 0.92 -9.86
CA GLN A 158 -34.92 -0.47 -9.63
C GLN A 158 -33.71 -1.40 -9.47
N THR A 159 -33.92 -2.64 -9.03
CA THR A 159 -32.80 -3.60 -8.96
C THR A 159 -32.41 -4.06 -10.36
N LEU A 160 -31.11 -4.23 -10.61
CA LEU A 160 -30.60 -4.75 -11.89
C LEU A 160 -31.25 -6.10 -12.24
N GLU A 161 -31.43 -6.96 -11.24
CA GLU A 161 -32.06 -8.28 -11.41
C GLU A 161 -33.53 -8.19 -11.83
N SER A 162 -34.29 -7.18 -11.37
CA SER A 162 -35.68 -6.99 -11.82
C SER A 162 -35.73 -6.59 -13.29
N LEU A 163 -34.88 -5.66 -13.71
CA LEU A 163 -34.79 -5.21 -15.11
C LEU A 163 -34.40 -6.37 -16.04
N LEU A 164 -33.34 -7.11 -15.69
CA LEU A 164 -32.90 -8.28 -16.48
C LEU A 164 -33.95 -9.40 -16.47
N SER A 165 -34.68 -9.58 -15.37
CA SER A 165 -35.78 -10.54 -15.31
C SER A 165 -36.94 -10.18 -16.23
N ASP A 166 -37.28 -8.90 -16.37
CA ASP A 166 -38.34 -8.47 -17.28
C ASP A 166 -37.95 -8.67 -18.75
N ILE A 167 -36.68 -8.40 -19.12
CA ILE A 167 -36.13 -8.75 -20.44
C ILE A 167 -36.21 -10.26 -20.69
N ARG A 168 -35.70 -11.10 -19.76
CA ARG A 168 -35.70 -12.57 -19.91
C ARG A 168 -37.09 -13.22 -19.94
N GLN A 169 -38.13 -12.49 -19.52
CA GLN A 169 -39.53 -12.94 -19.57
C GLN A 169 -40.28 -12.43 -20.82
N GLY A 170 -39.69 -11.51 -21.60
CA GLY A 170 -40.41 -10.82 -22.68
C GLY A 170 -41.45 -9.82 -22.18
N ASN A 171 -41.35 -9.38 -20.91
CA ASN A 171 -42.18 -8.29 -20.36
C ASN A 171 -41.73 -6.92 -20.88
N ARG A 172 -40.48 -6.85 -21.37
CA ARG A 172 -39.76 -5.68 -21.86
C ARG A 172 -38.83 -6.09 -23.00
N GLU A 173 -38.67 -5.22 -23.97
CA GLU A 173 -37.73 -5.39 -25.09
C GLU A 173 -36.56 -4.40 -24.97
N ALA A 174 -35.45 -4.65 -25.67
CA ALA A 174 -34.31 -3.72 -25.67
C ALA A 174 -34.70 -2.31 -26.19
N SER A 175 -35.64 -2.25 -27.15
CA SER A 175 -36.18 -1.00 -27.69
C SER A 175 -36.85 -0.10 -26.64
N ASP A 176 -37.39 -0.67 -25.56
CA ASP A 176 -38.05 0.10 -24.48
C ASP A 176 -37.07 1.03 -23.73
N TYR A 177 -35.76 0.79 -23.89
CA TYR A 177 -34.69 1.52 -23.23
C TYR A 177 -33.92 2.46 -24.16
N GLN A 178 -34.36 2.67 -25.41
CA GLN A 178 -33.71 3.63 -26.31
C GLN A 178 -33.55 5.02 -25.67
N HIS A 179 -32.40 5.65 -25.94
CA HIS A 179 -31.99 6.95 -25.35
C HIS A 179 -31.98 6.98 -23.81
N THR A 180 -31.74 5.84 -23.15
CA THR A 180 -31.58 5.77 -21.69
C THR A 180 -30.12 6.01 -21.25
N LEU A 181 -29.96 6.75 -20.16
CA LEU A 181 -28.75 6.78 -19.34
C LEU A 181 -28.99 5.95 -18.07
N PHE A 182 -28.29 4.83 -17.96
CA PHE A 182 -28.30 3.96 -16.78
C PHE A 182 -27.20 4.32 -15.79
N PHE A 183 -27.56 4.70 -14.57
CA PHE A 183 -26.62 4.78 -13.45
C PHE A 183 -26.62 3.46 -12.69
N LEU A 184 -25.59 2.63 -12.86
CA LEU A 184 -25.46 1.34 -12.16
C LEU A 184 -24.57 1.52 -10.92
N ASP A 185 -25.17 1.74 -9.76
CA ASP A 185 -24.47 1.89 -8.49
C ASP A 185 -24.15 0.54 -7.83
N GLU A 186 -23.16 0.53 -6.92
CA GLU A 186 -22.58 -0.66 -6.31
C GLU A 186 -22.15 -1.73 -7.35
N SER A 187 -21.59 -1.27 -8.49
CA SER A 187 -21.16 -2.09 -9.63
C SER A 187 -20.16 -3.21 -9.30
N SER A 188 -19.43 -3.10 -8.18
CA SER A 188 -18.55 -4.18 -7.68
C SER A 188 -19.32 -5.41 -7.19
N MET A 189 -20.60 -5.26 -6.83
CA MET A 189 -21.49 -6.38 -6.45
C MET A 189 -22.14 -7.09 -7.66
N VAL A 190 -21.92 -6.61 -8.90
CA VAL A 190 -22.49 -7.20 -10.12
C VAL A 190 -21.71 -8.45 -10.53
N SER A 191 -22.42 -9.55 -10.81
CA SER A 191 -21.83 -10.81 -11.25
C SER A 191 -21.48 -10.82 -12.74
N ASN A 192 -20.62 -11.74 -13.20
CA ASN A 192 -20.32 -11.89 -14.64
C ASN A 192 -21.62 -12.12 -15.46
N LYS A 193 -22.53 -12.98 -14.98
CA LYS A 193 -23.81 -13.25 -15.66
C LYS A 193 -24.63 -11.96 -15.86
N GLN A 194 -24.83 -11.19 -14.79
CA GLN A 194 -25.59 -9.94 -14.87
C GLN A 194 -24.88 -8.89 -15.74
N ALA A 195 -23.55 -8.85 -15.74
CA ALA A 195 -22.79 -7.94 -16.59
C ALA A 195 -22.85 -8.32 -18.08
N ASP A 196 -22.83 -9.60 -18.43
CA ASP A 196 -22.97 -10.10 -19.81
C ASP A 196 -24.35 -9.74 -20.37
N GLU A 197 -25.42 -10.04 -19.62
CA GLU A 197 -26.80 -9.68 -19.97
C GLU A 197 -26.99 -8.15 -20.06
N PHE A 198 -26.44 -7.37 -19.12
CA PHE A 198 -26.61 -5.92 -19.07
C PHE A 198 -25.78 -5.15 -20.12
N THR A 199 -24.52 -5.54 -20.36
CA THR A 199 -23.70 -4.88 -21.39
C THR A 199 -24.24 -5.15 -22.79
N LYS A 200 -24.76 -6.36 -23.04
CA LYS A 200 -25.50 -6.66 -24.26
C LYS A 200 -26.74 -5.77 -24.39
N LEU A 201 -27.58 -5.67 -23.36
CA LEU A 201 -28.77 -4.83 -23.38
C LEU A 201 -28.44 -3.37 -23.72
N VAL A 202 -27.42 -2.77 -23.08
CA VAL A 202 -27.02 -1.37 -23.31
C VAL A 202 -26.64 -1.11 -24.77
N ASN A 203 -25.95 -2.05 -25.42
CA ASN A 203 -25.62 -1.95 -26.85
C ASN A 203 -26.85 -2.16 -27.74
N ASP A 204 -27.63 -3.22 -27.49
CA ASP A 204 -28.86 -3.53 -28.24
C ASP A 204 -29.90 -2.39 -28.16
N SER A 205 -29.94 -1.64 -27.05
CA SER A 205 -30.83 -0.49 -26.82
C SER A 205 -30.21 0.86 -27.18
N GLN A 206 -29.00 0.90 -27.78
CA GLN A 206 -28.25 2.13 -28.07
C GLN A 206 -28.28 3.14 -26.91
N SER A 207 -27.96 2.65 -25.71
CA SER A 207 -28.01 3.40 -24.46
C SER A 207 -26.61 3.71 -23.93
N LYS A 208 -26.52 4.61 -22.95
CA LYS A 208 -25.30 4.88 -22.18
C LYS A 208 -25.44 4.39 -20.75
N THR A 209 -24.33 4.02 -20.12
CA THR A 209 -24.28 3.70 -18.69
C THR A 209 -23.03 4.24 -18.02
N ALA A 210 -23.24 4.83 -16.85
CA ALA A 210 -22.20 5.10 -15.88
C ALA A 210 -22.24 4.02 -14.79
N LYS A 211 -21.16 3.25 -14.67
CA LYS A 211 -21.00 2.17 -13.71
C LYS A 211 -20.27 2.71 -12.49
N LEU A 212 -20.99 2.98 -11.41
CA LEU A 212 -20.42 3.48 -10.16
C LEU A 212 -20.14 2.29 -9.23
N GLY A 213 -18.95 2.25 -8.63
CA GLY A 213 -18.59 1.15 -7.75
C GLY A 213 -17.35 1.44 -6.94
N ASP A 214 -17.01 0.46 -6.10
CA ASP A 214 -15.79 0.47 -5.30
C ASP A 214 -15.17 -0.92 -5.32
N LYS A 215 -14.05 -1.09 -6.01
CA LYS A 215 -13.31 -2.36 -6.07
C LYS A 215 -12.77 -2.83 -4.71
N GLU A 216 -12.63 -1.93 -3.73
CA GLU A 216 -12.15 -2.28 -2.39
C GLU A 216 -13.26 -2.71 -1.43
N GLN A 217 -14.52 -2.63 -1.85
CA GLN A 217 -15.67 -3.18 -1.09
C GLN A 217 -15.95 -4.64 -1.46
N LEU A 218 -17.00 -5.21 -0.86
CA LEU A 218 -17.38 -6.60 -1.13
C LEU A 218 -17.86 -6.77 -2.57
N LEU A 219 -17.42 -7.87 -3.17
CA LEU A 219 -17.79 -8.28 -4.52
C LEU A 219 -19.07 -9.13 -4.49
N SER A 220 -19.63 -9.38 -5.68
CA SER A 220 -20.73 -10.34 -5.84
C SER A 220 -20.40 -11.70 -5.22
N LEU A 221 -21.39 -12.38 -4.62
CA LEU A 221 -21.25 -13.78 -4.20
C LEU A 221 -21.13 -14.71 -5.43
N SER A 222 -21.94 -14.47 -6.46
CA SER A 222 -21.91 -15.19 -7.73
C SER A 222 -20.65 -14.89 -8.55
N ALA A 223 -20.23 -15.78 -9.44
CA ALA A 223 -18.91 -15.76 -10.10
C ALA A 223 -18.48 -14.42 -10.77
N GLY A 224 -17.17 -14.17 -10.75
CA GLY A 224 -16.49 -13.07 -11.46
C GLY A 224 -16.44 -11.71 -10.75
N LYS A 225 -15.74 -10.76 -11.37
CA LYS A 225 -15.54 -9.37 -10.90
C LYS A 225 -15.49 -8.36 -12.07
N PRO A 226 -16.56 -8.28 -12.90
CA PRO A 226 -16.53 -7.66 -14.22
C PRO A 226 -16.26 -6.14 -14.20
N PHE A 227 -16.61 -5.45 -13.12
CA PHE A 227 -16.30 -4.03 -12.94
C PHE A 227 -14.79 -3.80 -12.75
N GLU A 228 -14.17 -4.52 -11.80
CA GLU A 228 -12.73 -4.43 -11.53
C GLU A 228 -11.90 -4.90 -12.73
N LEU A 229 -12.32 -5.98 -13.40
CA LEU A 229 -11.64 -6.53 -14.57
C LEU A 229 -11.62 -5.56 -15.77
N ALA A 230 -12.73 -4.86 -16.04
CA ALA A 230 -12.79 -3.89 -17.13
C ALA A 230 -11.85 -2.69 -16.88
N ILE A 231 -11.76 -2.22 -15.62
CA ILE A 231 -10.86 -1.14 -15.20
C ILE A 231 -9.40 -1.60 -15.27
N SER A 232 -9.07 -2.77 -14.71
CA SER A 232 -7.69 -3.27 -14.63
C SER A 232 -7.08 -3.61 -15.99
N GLN A 233 -7.92 -3.97 -16.98
CA GLN A 233 -7.54 -4.19 -18.38
C GLN A 233 -7.51 -2.90 -19.22
N GLY A 234 -7.84 -1.74 -18.65
CA GLY A 234 -7.88 -0.46 -19.39
C GLY A 234 -8.92 -0.41 -20.51
N ARG A 235 -9.98 -1.23 -20.42
CA ARG A 235 -11.00 -1.37 -21.47
C ARG A 235 -12.09 -0.31 -21.38
N ILE A 236 -12.34 0.22 -20.18
CA ILE A 236 -13.37 1.23 -19.89
C ILE A 236 -12.73 2.51 -19.35
N ASP A 237 -13.12 3.66 -19.92
CA ASP A 237 -12.68 4.95 -19.40
C ASP A 237 -13.19 5.14 -17.97
N THR A 238 -12.28 5.53 -17.08
CA THR A 238 -12.50 5.49 -15.63
C THR A 238 -12.15 6.81 -14.97
N ALA A 239 -13.12 7.42 -14.27
CA ALA A 239 -12.86 8.50 -13.32
C ALA A 239 -12.67 7.93 -11.90
N TYR A 240 -11.72 8.50 -11.16
CA TYR A 240 -11.38 8.06 -9.80
C TYR A 240 -11.86 9.09 -8.78
N MET A 241 -12.73 8.67 -7.87
CA MET A 241 -13.16 9.47 -6.73
C MET A 241 -12.48 8.92 -5.46
N THR A 242 -11.40 9.57 -5.04
CA THR A 242 -10.64 9.22 -3.82
C THR A 242 -10.90 10.17 -2.64
N ASP A 243 -11.53 11.32 -2.88
CA ASP A 243 -11.84 12.35 -1.89
C ASP A 243 -12.88 11.88 -0.84
N MET A 244 -12.45 11.28 0.25
CA MET A 244 -13.35 10.78 1.31
C MET A 244 -13.87 11.94 2.18
N VAL A 245 -15.14 12.31 1.99
CA VAL A 245 -15.80 13.46 2.67
C VAL A 245 -16.75 13.07 3.80
N ARG A 246 -16.96 11.76 4.03
CA ARG A 246 -17.83 11.22 5.09
C ARG A 246 -17.35 11.46 6.54
N PRO A 247 -16.06 11.27 6.91
CA PRO A 247 -15.65 11.33 8.31
C PRO A 247 -15.58 12.77 8.83
N GLN A 248 -16.12 13.01 10.03
CA GLN A 248 -16.17 14.33 10.67
C GLN A 248 -14.93 14.67 11.51
N ASN A 249 -13.95 13.76 11.61
CA ASN A 249 -12.69 13.99 12.33
C ASN A 249 -11.51 13.26 11.65
N ASP A 250 -10.32 13.86 11.71
CA ASP A 250 -9.12 13.35 11.04
C ASP A 250 -8.64 11.99 11.56
N THR A 251 -8.92 11.65 12.82
CA THR A 251 -8.47 10.38 13.40
C THR A 251 -9.25 9.19 12.82
N LEU A 252 -10.58 9.30 12.72
CA LEU A 252 -11.41 8.34 11.99
C LEU A 252 -11.09 8.36 10.49
N HIS A 253 -10.83 9.53 9.90
CA HIS A 253 -10.48 9.64 8.48
C HIS A 253 -9.19 8.88 8.17
N ASN A 254 -8.12 9.10 8.95
CA ASN A 254 -6.86 8.37 8.81
C ASN A 254 -7.07 6.85 9.02
N ALA A 255 -7.86 6.44 10.02
CA ALA A 255 -8.19 5.03 10.23
C ALA A 255 -8.88 4.40 9.01
N GLN A 256 -9.82 5.12 8.38
CA GLN A 256 -10.51 4.68 7.17
C GLN A 256 -9.53 4.53 6.00
N GLN A 257 -8.68 5.54 5.76
CA GLN A 257 -7.65 5.53 4.73
C GLN A 257 -6.65 4.38 4.91
N ASN A 258 -6.08 4.22 6.12
CA ASN A 258 -5.18 3.11 6.45
C ASN A 258 -5.87 1.74 6.28
N THR A 259 -7.17 1.61 6.56
CA THR A 259 -7.89 0.34 6.35
C THR A 259 -8.03 0.01 4.85
N ILE A 260 -8.31 1.01 4.01
CA ILE A 260 -8.39 0.86 2.54
C ILE A 260 -7.02 0.52 1.96
N ASP A 261 -5.97 1.20 2.41
CA ASP A 261 -4.57 0.99 1.99
C ASP A 261 -3.96 -0.31 2.54
N LYS A 262 -4.75 -1.14 3.22
CA LYS A 262 -4.37 -2.42 3.82
C LYS A 262 -3.28 -2.34 4.89
N GLN A 263 -3.34 -1.30 5.72
CA GLN A 263 -2.42 -1.00 6.82
C GLN A 263 -3.13 -1.24 8.18
N PRO A 264 -3.40 -2.50 8.57
CA PRO A 264 -4.26 -2.81 9.71
C PRO A 264 -3.72 -2.34 11.06
N LEU A 265 -2.40 -2.33 11.29
CA LEU A 265 -1.84 -1.86 12.56
C LEU A 265 -1.93 -0.33 12.66
N SER A 266 -1.73 0.38 11.55
CA SER A 266 -1.92 1.83 11.43
C SER A 266 -3.39 2.19 11.63
N ALA A 267 -4.32 1.46 11.01
CA ALA A 267 -5.75 1.64 11.23
C ALA A 267 -6.14 1.45 12.71
N LEU A 268 -5.68 0.37 13.35
CA LEU A 268 -5.94 0.11 14.78
C LEU A 268 -5.29 1.17 15.70
N ASP A 269 -4.08 1.65 15.38
CA ASP A 269 -3.42 2.76 16.08
C ASP A 269 -4.28 4.03 16.05
N LYS A 270 -4.83 4.40 14.88
CA LYS A 270 -5.73 5.56 14.77
C LYS A 270 -7.06 5.32 15.48
N LEU A 271 -7.66 4.12 15.37
CA LEU A 271 -8.89 3.79 16.09
C LEU A 271 -8.71 3.90 17.61
N GLN A 272 -7.57 3.46 18.16
CA GLN A 272 -7.24 3.61 19.58
C GLN A 272 -7.07 5.07 20.03
N GLN A 273 -6.70 5.98 19.12
CA GLN A 273 -6.50 7.41 19.38
C GLN A 273 -7.77 8.26 19.20
N GLN A 274 -8.93 7.65 18.90
CA GLN A 274 -10.18 8.40 18.77
C GLN A 274 -10.53 9.17 20.05
N ALA A 275 -11.23 10.30 19.86
CA ALA A 275 -11.82 11.03 20.97
C ALA A 275 -12.87 10.15 21.70
N PRO A 276 -13.10 10.38 23.00
CA PRO A 276 -14.11 9.65 23.75
C PRO A 276 -15.49 9.70 23.08
N ASP A 277 -16.25 8.61 23.21
CA ASP A 277 -17.61 8.56 22.66
C ASP A 277 -18.59 9.48 23.42
N THR A 278 -19.86 9.52 22.98
CA THR A 278 -20.91 10.33 23.61
C THR A 278 -21.21 9.96 25.08
N GLN A 279 -20.61 8.89 25.60
CA GLN A 279 -20.71 8.44 26.99
C GLN A 279 -19.40 8.65 27.77
N GLY A 280 -18.35 9.17 27.13
CA GLY A 280 -17.03 9.37 27.72
C GLY A 280 -16.11 8.15 27.68
N ASN A 281 -16.45 7.07 26.96
CA ASN A 281 -15.55 5.92 26.84
C ASN A 281 -14.38 6.24 25.90
N SER A 282 -13.14 6.03 26.35
CA SER A 282 -11.90 6.20 25.57
C SER A 282 -11.31 4.89 25.01
N GLN A 283 -11.99 3.76 25.20
CA GLN A 283 -11.57 2.47 24.64
C GLN A 283 -12.38 2.11 23.40
N HIS A 284 -11.71 2.11 22.25
CA HIS A 284 -12.32 1.99 20.92
C HIS A 284 -11.94 0.72 20.16
N VAL A 285 -10.79 0.11 20.49
CA VAL A 285 -10.41 -1.24 20.07
C VAL A 285 -10.36 -2.12 21.32
N ILE A 286 -11.35 -2.98 21.50
CA ILE A 286 -11.58 -3.74 22.73
C ILE A 286 -11.38 -5.23 22.46
N SER A 287 -10.51 -5.88 23.23
CA SER A 287 -10.45 -7.34 23.27
C SER A 287 -11.22 -7.90 24.46
N THR A 288 -12.01 -8.96 24.25
CA THR A 288 -12.60 -9.73 25.35
C THR A 288 -11.62 -10.76 25.95
N LEU A 289 -10.42 -10.91 25.39
CA LEU A 289 -9.38 -11.82 25.87
C LEU A 289 -8.78 -11.36 27.21
N ASN A 290 -8.74 -12.27 28.17
CA ASN A 290 -7.91 -12.11 29.36
C ASN A 290 -6.49 -12.65 29.07
N GLU A 291 -5.56 -11.78 28.68
CA GLU A 291 -4.17 -12.17 28.41
C GLU A 291 -3.43 -12.74 29.64
N ASN A 292 -3.95 -12.49 30.86
CA ASN A 292 -3.35 -12.92 32.12
C ASN A 292 -3.84 -14.31 32.59
N ASP A 293 -4.78 -14.97 31.90
CA ASP A 293 -5.16 -16.35 32.23
C ASP A 293 -4.03 -17.32 31.86
N LYS A 294 -3.75 -18.27 32.75
CA LYS A 294 -2.74 -19.32 32.56
C LYS A 294 -3.15 -20.31 31.47
N ASP A 295 -4.45 -20.58 31.31
CA ASP A 295 -4.97 -21.41 30.22
C ASP A 295 -5.41 -20.54 29.03
N ARG A 296 -4.48 -20.37 28.08
CA ARG A 296 -4.71 -19.60 26.85
C ARG A 296 -5.82 -20.17 25.95
N ARG A 297 -6.09 -21.48 25.98
CA ARG A 297 -7.14 -22.09 25.14
C ARG A 297 -8.51 -21.80 25.72
N ARG A 298 -8.69 -22.03 27.03
CA ARG A 298 -9.92 -21.70 27.74
C ARG A 298 -10.20 -20.20 27.68
N ALA A 299 -9.19 -19.36 27.91
CA ALA A 299 -9.32 -17.91 27.83
C ALA A 299 -9.80 -17.44 26.45
N GLN A 300 -9.31 -18.04 25.37
CA GLN A 300 -9.79 -17.74 24.02
C GLN A 300 -11.25 -18.14 23.83
N LEU A 301 -11.65 -19.34 24.25
CA LEU A 301 -13.05 -19.79 24.14
C LEU A 301 -13.99 -18.86 24.91
N THR A 302 -13.68 -18.56 26.17
CA THR A 302 -14.47 -17.62 26.99
C THR A 302 -14.49 -16.21 26.40
N ALA A 303 -13.41 -15.75 25.75
CA ALA A 303 -13.39 -14.47 25.05
C ALA A 303 -14.37 -14.46 23.85
N THR A 304 -14.36 -15.53 23.05
CA THR A 304 -15.26 -15.72 21.89
C THR A 304 -16.73 -15.78 22.35
N GLU A 305 -17.05 -16.55 23.38
CA GLU A 305 -18.41 -16.65 23.94
C GLU A 305 -18.91 -15.33 24.55
N LYS A 306 -18.00 -14.55 25.16
CA LYS A 306 -18.31 -13.27 25.79
C LYS A 306 -18.51 -12.11 24.79
N LEU A 307 -18.00 -12.24 23.56
CA LEU A 307 -17.99 -11.17 22.56
C LEU A 307 -19.41 -10.62 22.24
N PRO A 308 -20.43 -11.44 21.92
CA PRO A 308 -21.79 -10.97 21.68
C PRO A 308 -22.41 -10.18 22.85
N TYR A 309 -22.14 -10.63 24.09
CA TYR A 309 -22.67 -9.98 25.29
C TYR A 309 -22.09 -8.59 25.51
N VAL A 310 -20.77 -8.41 25.30
CA VAL A 310 -20.12 -7.10 25.50
C VAL A 310 -20.58 -6.09 24.43
N VAL A 311 -20.77 -6.54 23.19
CA VAL A 311 -21.33 -5.73 22.09
C VAL A 311 -22.77 -5.30 22.38
N ALA A 312 -23.62 -6.23 22.84
CA ALA A 312 -24.98 -5.92 23.25
C ALA A 312 -25.01 -4.95 24.45
N LYS A 313 -24.07 -5.09 25.39
CA LYS A 313 -23.92 -4.21 26.55
C LYS A 313 -23.62 -2.76 26.15
N ASP A 314 -22.63 -2.51 25.27
CA ASP A 314 -22.33 -1.18 24.73
C ASP A 314 -23.59 -0.54 24.14
N TYR A 315 -24.25 -1.25 23.22
CA TYR A 315 -25.49 -0.77 22.61
C TYR A 315 -26.54 -0.41 23.65
N LEU A 316 -26.75 -1.26 24.65
CA LEU A 316 -27.73 -1.04 25.73
C LEU A 316 -27.36 0.10 26.68
N GLU A 317 -26.08 0.43 26.86
CA GLU A 317 -25.65 1.55 27.71
C GLU A 317 -25.97 2.90 27.05
N ARG A 318 -25.99 2.98 25.72
CA ARG A 318 -26.32 4.19 24.95
C ARG A 318 -27.76 4.69 25.16
N THR A 319 -27.95 6.00 25.00
CA THR A 319 -29.29 6.63 24.98
C THR A 319 -30.14 6.09 23.81
N PRO A 320 -31.47 6.17 23.87
CA PRO A 320 -32.34 5.75 22.76
C PRO A 320 -31.97 6.43 21.42
N GLU A 321 -31.68 7.74 21.45
CA GLU A 321 -31.30 8.51 20.27
C GLU A 321 -29.96 8.06 19.68
N THR A 322 -28.92 7.88 20.51
CA THR A 322 -27.63 7.35 20.05
C THR A 322 -27.80 5.92 19.51
N ARG A 323 -28.65 5.08 20.12
CA ARG A 323 -28.98 3.72 19.65
C ARG A 323 -29.67 3.70 18.29
N ASP A 324 -30.53 4.66 18.00
CA ASP A 324 -31.20 4.78 16.68
C ASP A 324 -30.25 5.24 15.57
N ASN A 325 -29.11 5.82 15.93
CA ASN A 325 -28.02 6.25 15.03
C ASN A 325 -26.77 5.33 15.09
N THR A 326 -26.86 4.20 15.81
CA THR A 326 -25.76 3.22 15.95
C THR A 326 -26.05 1.96 15.13
N LEU A 327 -25.18 1.64 14.17
CA LEU A 327 -25.17 0.35 13.47
C LEU A 327 -24.36 -0.68 14.27
N ILE A 328 -24.91 -1.87 14.49
CA ILE A 328 -24.12 -3.04 14.92
C ILE A 328 -23.82 -3.91 13.69
N ILE A 329 -22.54 -4.17 13.43
CA ILE A 329 -22.08 -5.11 12.42
C ILE A 329 -21.60 -6.40 13.10
N ALA A 330 -22.07 -7.54 12.61
CA ALA A 330 -21.59 -8.86 13.00
C ALA A 330 -21.49 -9.75 11.76
N TYR A 331 -20.43 -10.57 11.67
CA TYR A 331 -20.07 -11.21 10.41
C TYR A 331 -20.97 -12.39 10.06
N THR A 332 -21.53 -13.10 11.04
CA THR A 332 -22.41 -14.26 10.84
C THR A 332 -23.84 -14.04 11.35
N ASN A 333 -24.80 -14.74 10.76
CA ASN A 333 -26.20 -14.73 11.23
C ASN A 333 -26.38 -15.34 12.63
N GLN A 334 -25.47 -16.22 13.07
CA GLN A 334 -25.46 -16.77 14.42
C GLN A 334 -25.08 -15.69 15.45
N GLU A 335 -24.00 -14.95 15.21
CA GLU A 335 -23.60 -13.82 16.06
C GLU A 335 -24.69 -12.75 16.12
N ARG A 336 -25.31 -12.41 14.98
CA ARG A 336 -26.45 -11.47 14.92
C ARG A 336 -27.60 -11.90 15.83
N ASP A 337 -27.95 -13.18 15.83
CA ASP A 337 -28.99 -13.73 16.71
C ASP A 337 -28.58 -13.68 18.20
N THR A 338 -27.34 -14.04 18.54
CA THR A 338 -26.85 -14.01 19.93
C THR A 338 -26.75 -12.59 20.49
N ILE A 339 -26.26 -11.63 19.70
CA ILE A 339 -26.26 -10.19 20.05
C ILE A 339 -27.70 -9.72 20.26
N THR A 340 -28.61 -10.07 19.36
CA THR A 340 -30.03 -9.70 19.46
C THR A 340 -30.69 -10.25 20.72
N GLU A 341 -30.42 -11.50 21.10
CA GLU A 341 -30.95 -12.09 22.33
C GLU A 341 -30.55 -11.28 23.58
N HIS A 342 -29.26 -10.94 23.71
CA HIS A 342 -28.78 -10.09 24.79
C HIS A 342 -29.39 -8.68 24.76
N ILE A 343 -29.55 -8.07 23.58
CA ILE A 343 -30.22 -6.77 23.43
C ILE A 343 -31.67 -6.86 23.89
N ARG A 344 -32.47 -7.82 23.41
CA ARG A 344 -33.88 -7.97 23.78
C ARG A 344 -34.05 -8.17 25.29
N VAL A 345 -33.23 -9.02 25.92
CA VAL A 345 -33.22 -9.19 27.39
C VAL A 345 -32.90 -7.88 28.11
N GLY A 346 -31.97 -7.07 27.60
CA GLY A 346 -31.66 -5.76 28.15
C GLY A 346 -32.80 -4.75 28.02
N LEU A 347 -33.44 -4.67 26.84
CA LEU A 347 -34.57 -3.78 26.59
C LEU A 347 -35.80 -4.14 27.43
N MET A 348 -36.08 -5.44 27.61
CA MET A 348 -37.15 -5.92 28.51
C MET A 348 -36.89 -5.57 29.98
N LYS A 349 -35.63 -5.62 30.43
CA LYS A 349 -35.24 -5.16 31.78
C LYS A 349 -35.40 -3.66 31.95
N LYS A 350 -35.16 -2.87 30.90
CA LYS A 350 -35.41 -1.42 30.85
C LYS A 350 -36.89 -1.04 30.62
N SER A 351 -37.77 -2.02 30.39
CA SER A 351 -39.18 -1.82 30.00
C SER A 351 -39.36 -1.03 28.69
N GLU A 352 -38.35 -1.06 27.80
CA GLU A 352 -38.39 -0.45 26.46
C GLU A 352 -38.91 -1.43 25.39
N LEU A 353 -39.03 -2.71 25.74
CA LEU A 353 -39.55 -3.80 24.93
C LEU A 353 -40.60 -4.58 25.73
N GLY A 354 -41.66 -5.01 25.05
CA GLY A 354 -42.71 -5.86 25.61
C GLY A 354 -42.19 -7.20 26.13
N LYS A 355 -43.00 -7.88 26.95
CA LYS A 355 -42.62 -9.13 27.64
C LYS A 355 -43.35 -10.36 27.10
N GLU A 356 -44.28 -10.17 26.17
CA GLU A 356 -45.17 -11.18 25.61
C GLU A 356 -44.45 -12.30 24.85
N ASN A 357 -43.30 -12.02 24.22
CA ASN A 357 -42.46 -13.01 23.51
C ASN A 357 -43.26 -13.98 22.61
N VAL A 358 -44.14 -13.41 21.79
CA VAL A 358 -44.94 -14.15 20.79
C VAL A 358 -44.00 -14.91 19.87
N ILE A 359 -44.04 -16.24 19.93
CA ILE A 359 -43.24 -17.07 19.03
C ILE A 359 -43.76 -16.92 17.61
N ALA A 360 -42.85 -16.61 16.69
CA ALA A 360 -43.13 -16.46 15.27
C ALA A 360 -42.09 -17.22 14.44
N THR A 361 -42.57 -17.89 13.39
CA THR A 361 -41.74 -18.61 12.42
C THR A 361 -40.92 -17.62 11.61
N ARG A 362 -39.63 -17.92 11.46
CA ARG A 362 -38.67 -17.11 10.71
C ARG A 362 -37.90 -17.97 9.71
N LEU A 363 -37.99 -17.61 8.43
CA LEU A 363 -37.32 -18.23 7.31
C LEU A 363 -36.10 -17.41 6.89
N ARG A 364 -34.93 -18.06 6.83
CA ARG A 364 -33.70 -17.51 6.24
C ARG A 364 -33.25 -18.41 5.08
N SER A 365 -33.09 -17.84 3.89
CA SER A 365 -32.49 -18.55 2.75
C SER A 365 -31.09 -19.06 3.13
N ILE A 366 -30.78 -20.29 2.74
CA ILE A 366 -29.44 -20.86 2.97
C ILE A 366 -28.39 -20.33 1.98
N GLY A 367 -28.81 -19.64 0.92
CA GLY A 367 -27.91 -19.00 -0.05
C GLY A 367 -27.28 -19.93 -1.09
N ALA A 368 -27.80 -21.15 -1.26
CA ALA A 368 -27.32 -22.09 -2.27
C ALA A 368 -27.41 -21.49 -3.69
N THR A 369 -26.33 -21.64 -4.46
CA THR A 369 -26.21 -21.25 -5.86
C THR A 369 -27.08 -22.12 -6.77
N GLY A 370 -27.31 -21.70 -8.02
CA GLY A 370 -28.07 -22.49 -8.99
C GLY A 370 -27.38 -23.83 -9.27
N GLU A 371 -26.05 -23.82 -9.29
CA GLU A 371 -25.18 -24.98 -9.50
C GLU A 371 -25.25 -25.96 -8.31
N GLU A 372 -25.14 -25.46 -7.06
CA GLU A 372 -25.33 -26.29 -5.86
C GLU A 372 -26.75 -26.86 -5.78
N LEU A 373 -27.78 -26.11 -6.20
CA LEU A 373 -29.15 -26.62 -6.24
C LEU A 373 -29.33 -27.81 -7.21
N THR A 374 -28.43 -28.01 -8.18
CA THR A 374 -28.47 -29.22 -9.04
C THR A 374 -27.95 -30.48 -8.34
N THR A 375 -27.18 -30.34 -7.25
CA THR A 375 -26.54 -31.45 -6.52
C THR A 375 -27.37 -31.85 -5.30
N MET A 376 -26.93 -32.87 -4.54
CA MET A 376 -27.64 -33.27 -3.32
C MET A 376 -27.22 -32.46 -2.08
N MET A 377 -26.05 -31.82 -2.10
CA MET A 377 -25.47 -31.13 -0.94
C MET A 377 -26.38 -30.15 -0.18
N PRO A 378 -27.10 -29.19 -0.82
CA PRO A 378 -27.83 -28.19 -0.07
C PRO A 378 -29.15 -28.73 0.51
N TYR A 379 -29.58 -29.93 0.10
CA TYR A 379 -30.85 -30.53 0.52
C TYR A 379 -30.68 -31.28 1.85
N GLN A 380 -31.28 -30.73 2.90
CA GLN A 380 -31.27 -31.32 4.24
C GLN A 380 -32.69 -31.47 4.79
N LYS A 381 -32.92 -32.53 5.56
CA LYS A 381 -34.19 -32.76 6.26
C LYS A 381 -34.53 -31.59 7.18
N GLY A 382 -35.77 -31.10 7.09
CA GLY A 382 -36.27 -29.96 7.87
C GLY A 382 -36.14 -28.60 7.19
N LEU A 383 -35.43 -28.48 6.06
CA LEU A 383 -35.46 -27.26 5.25
C LEU A 383 -36.82 -27.10 4.55
N ILE A 384 -37.19 -25.85 4.29
CA ILE A 384 -38.35 -25.49 3.48
C ILE A 384 -37.89 -25.20 2.05
N LEU A 385 -38.49 -25.88 1.08
CA LEU A 385 -38.25 -25.69 -0.34
C LEU A 385 -39.43 -24.93 -0.95
N SER A 386 -39.12 -23.85 -1.67
CA SER A 386 -40.07 -23.11 -2.52
C SER A 386 -39.66 -23.23 -3.98
N THR A 387 -40.61 -23.52 -4.86
CA THR A 387 -40.44 -23.53 -6.33
C THR A 387 -41.15 -22.39 -7.04
N LYS A 388 -42.01 -21.64 -6.33
CA LYS A 388 -42.76 -20.49 -6.82
C LYS A 388 -43.13 -19.59 -5.64
N PRO A 389 -43.33 -18.28 -5.84
CA PRO A 389 -43.81 -17.38 -4.79
C PRO A 389 -45.07 -17.93 -4.11
N GLY A 390 -45.03 -18.05 -2.78
CA GLY A 390 -46.16 -18.53 -1.97
C GLY A 390 -46.30 -20.05 -1.83
N GLU A 391 -45.63 -20.87 -2.66
CA GLU A 391 -45.60 -22.34 -2.52
C GLU A 391 -44.46 -22.77 -1.57
N TYR A 392 -44.79 -23.54 -0.53
CA TYR A 392 -43.83 -24.05 0.45
C TYR A 392 -44.02 -25.55 0.73
N ALA A 393 -42.93 -26.31 0.70
CA ALA A 393 -42.92 -27.71 1.09
C ALA A 393 -41.72 -28.03 1.98
N THR A 394 -41.92 -28.84 3.02
CA THR A 394 -40.85 -29.26 3.96
C THR A 394 -40.14 -30.48 3.41
N ILE A 395 -38.81 -30.51 3.47
CA ILE A 395 -38.02 -31.71 3.17
C ILE A 395 -38.15 -32.71 4.33
N THR A 396 -38.81 -33.83 4.11
CA THR A 396 -39.00 -34.88 5.14
C THR A 396 -37.96 -35.99 5.07
N HIS A 397 -37.42 -36.26 3.88
CA HIS A 397 -36.38 -37.25 3.62
C HIS A 397 -35.51 -36.83 2.44
N VAL A 398 -34.23 -37.20 2.48
CA VAL A 398 -33.23 -36.98 1.43
C VAL A 398 -32.55 -38.31 1.16
N ASP A 399 -32.67 -38.79 -0.06
CA ASP A 399 -32.02 -39.99 -0.59
C ASP A 399 -30.96 -39.54 -1.59
N SER A 400 -29.74 -39.33 -1.09
CA SER A 400 -28.61 -38.87 -1.91
C SER A 400 -28.08 -39.93 -2.87
N GLU A 401 -28.31 -41.22 -2.57
CA GLU A 401 -27.86 -42.34 -3.40
C GLU A 401 -28.68 -42.40 -4.70
N HIS A 402 -30.01 -42.25 -4.59
CA HIS A 402 -30.92 -42.24 -5.75
C HIS A 402 -31.22 -40.82 -6.29
N GLY A 403 -30.69 -39.77 -5.64
CA GLY A 403 -30.87 -38.37 -6.07
C GLY A 403 -32.30 -37.83 -5.86
N VAL A 404 -33.00 -38.30 -4.82
CA VAL A 404 -34.41 -37.99 -4.57
C VAL A 404 -34.60 -37.25 -3.25
N VAL A 405 -35.30 -36.11 -3.31
CA VAL A 405 -35.75 -35.35 -2.14
C VAL A 405 -37.25 -35.58 -1.96
N THR A 406 -37.69 -36.04 -0.78
CA THR A 406 -39.13 -36.15 -0.47
C THR A 406 -39.62 -34.86 0.16
N LEU A 407 -40.60 -34.23 -0.49
CA LEU A 407 -41.22 -32.99 -0.05
C LEU A 407 -42.61 -33.25 0.49
N GLN A 408 -42.95 -32.64 1.62
CA GLN A 408 -44.32 -32.58 2.15
C GLN A 408 -44.87 -31.16 1.98
N ASP A 409 -45.93 -31.01 1.21
CA ASP A 409 -46.59 -29.73 0.99
C ASP A 409 -47.17 -29.18 2.31
N ALA A 410 -46.85 -27.93 2.65
CA ALA A 410 -47.20 -27.34 3.94
C ALA A 410 -48.70 -27.03 4.10
N SER A 411 -49.46 -26.99 3.00
CA SER A 411 -50.90 -26.65 2.99
C SER A 411 -51.80 -27.88 2.91
N THR A 412 -51.37 -28.91 2.18
CA THR A 412 -52.16 -30.13 1.92
C THR A 412 -51.63 -31.37 2.63
N GLY A 413 -50.45 -31.30 3.24
CA GLY A 413 -49.79 -32.43 3.90
C GLY A 413 -49.34 -33.56 2.97
N LYS A 414 -49.58 -33.44 1.65
CA LYS A 414 -49.26 -34.46 0.64
C LYS A 414 -47.76 -34.53 0.39
N THR A 415 -47.24 -35.75 0.31
CA THR A 415 -45.85 -36.02 -0.06
C THR A 415 -45.67 -36.15 -1.56
N ARG A 416 -44.59 -35.58 -2.11
CA ARG A 416 -44.19 -35.73 -3.52
C ARG A 416 -42.66 -35.84 -3.65
N PRO A 417 -42.14 -36.60 -4.63
CA PRO A 417 -40.72 -36.58 -4.94
C PRO A 417 -40.32 -35.26 -5.61
N PHE A 418 -39.06 -34.89 -5.43
CA PHE A 418 -38.37 -33.81 -6.11
C PHE A 418 -36.99 -34.34 -6.51
N LEU A 419 -36.63 -34.17 -7.78
CA LEU A 419 -35.37 -34.64 -8.36
C LEU A 419 -34.56 -33.38 -8.70
N PRO A 420 -33.56 -32.98 -7.89
CA PRO A 420 -32.82 -31.74 -8.11
C PRO A 420 -32.21 -31.67 -9.52
N ARG A 421 -31.42 -32.67 -9.90
CA ARG A 421 -30.77 -32.79 -11.22
C ARG A 421 -31.68 -32.64 -12.45
N ASN A 422 -33.00 -32.78 -12.30
CA ASN A 422 -33.99 -32.68 -13.38
C ASN A 422 -34.78 -31.35 -13.36
N ARG A 423 -34.23 -30.28 -12.76
CA ARG A 423 -34.86 -28.95 -12.65
C ARG A 423 -33.96 -27.85 -13.23
N ASP A 424 -34.58 -26.78 -13.70
CA ASP A 424 -33.87 -25.57 -14.17
C ASP A 424 -33.52 -24.59 -13.04
N HIS A 425 -33.98 -24.88 -11.81
CA HIS A 425 -33.80 -24.13 -10.56
C HIS A 425 -34.15 -22.63 -10.57
N ARG A 426 -34.71 -22.10 -11.66
CA ARG A 426 -34.96 -20.66 -11.89
C ARG A 426 -35.73 -19.95 -10.77
N PHE A 427 -36.60 -20.68 -10.09
CA PHE A 427 -37.41 -20.21 -8.95
C PHE A 427 -37.28 -21.12 -7.71
N THR A 428 -36.21 -21.93 -7.63
CA THR A 428 -35.97 -22.82 -6.49
C THR A 428 -35.19 -22.08 -5.41
N THR A 429 -35.73 -22.05 -4.19
CA THR A 429 -35.03 -21.51 -3.01
C THR A 429 -35.22 -22.43 -1.82
N LEU A 430 -34.13 -22.66 -1.09
CA LEU A 430 -34.10 -23.42 0.16
C LEU A 430 -33.99 -22.46 1.35
N PHE A 431 -34.84 -22.66 2.35
CA PHE A 431 -34.90 -21.86 3.57
C PHE A 431 -34.67 -22.74 4.79
N SER A 432 -33.78 -22.30 5.67
CA SER A 432 -33.76 -22.72 7.07
C SER A 432 -34.95 -22.11 7.80
N THR A 433 -35.62 -22.90 8.64
CA THR A 433 -36.70 -22.44 9.51
C THR A 433 -36.23 -22.33 10.95
N SER A 434 -36.68 -21.31 11.68
CA SER A 434 -36.37 -21.07 13.08
C SER A 434 -37.53 -20.35 13.76
N GLU A 435 -37.86 -20.78 14.99
CA GLU A 435 -38.86 -20.09 15.81
C GLU A 435 -38.18 -19.01 16.66
N LYS A 436 -38.70 -17.78 16.64
CA LYS A 436 -38.11 -16.63 17.34
C LYS A 436 -39.17 -15.74 18.01
N PRO A 437 -38.91 -15.18 19.20
CA PRO A 437 -39.92 -14.40 19.91
C PRO A 437 -40.00 -12.95 19.43
N LEU A 438 -41.20 -12.45 19.18
CA LEU A 438 -41.48 -11.05 18.86
C LEU A 438 -42.25 -10.38 20.00
N SER A 439 -42.05 -9.08 20.17
CA SER A 439 -42.70 -8.28 21.21
C SER A 439 -42.86 -6.82 20.77
N THR A 440 -43.84 -6.14 21.34
CA THR A 440 -44.12 -4.73 21.10
C THR A 440 -42.88 -3.89 21.40
N GLY A 441 -42.39 -3.16 20.40
CA GLY A 441 -41.14 -2.40 20.43
C GLY A 441 -39.97 -3.04 19.66
N ASP A 442 -40.03 -4.33 19.30
CA ASP A 442 -38.98 -5.01 18.54
C ASP A 442 -38.77 -4.34 17.16
N LYS A 443 -37.52 -4.32 16.70
CA LYS A 443 -37.16 -3.87 15.34
C LYS A 443 -36.96 -5.07 14.42
N ILE A 444 -37.71 -5.13 13.34
CA ILE A 444 -37.63 -6.19 12.32
C ILE A 444 -37.39 -5.61 10.92
N ILE A 445 -36.86 -6.44 10.03
CA ILE A 445 -36.63 -6.12 8.61
C ILE A 445 -37.22 -7.22 7.74
N THR A 446 -37.99 -6.85 6.72
CA THR A 446 -38.54 -7.78 5.73
C THR A 446 -37.45 -8.29 4.78
N ARG A 447 -37.53 -9.54 4.35
CA ARG A 447 -36.59 -10.17 3.40
C ARG A 447 -37.24 -10.62 2.09
N PHE A 448 -38.46 -10.15 1.84
CA PHE A 448 -39.29 -10.46 0.67
C PHE A 448 -40.01 -9.21 0.18
N THR A 449 -40.43 -9.22 -1.09
CA THR A 449 -41.30 -8.22 -1.70
C THR A 449 -42.61 -8.89 -2.09
N ASP A 450 -43.73 -8.28 -1.74
CA ASP A 450 -45.10 -8.73 -2.03
C ASP A 450 -45.87 -7.53 -2.57
N LYS A 451 -46.03 -7.47 -3.89
CA LYS A 451 -46.62 -6.31 -4.59
C LYS A 451 -48.11 -6.15 -4.24
N GLU A 452 -48.84 -7.23 -4.02
CA GLU A 452 -50.27 -7.21 -3.71
C GLU A 452 -50.54 -6.63 -2.31
N ARG A 453 -49.69 -6.96 -1.33
CA ARG A 453 -49.75 -6.40 0.02
C ARG A 453 -48.92 -5.12 0.20
N GLY A 454 -48.28 -4.63 -0.85
CA GLY A 454 -47.40 -3.46 -0.85
C GLY A 454 -46.11 -3.62 -0.03
N ILE A 455 -45.75 -4.83 0.39
CA ILE A 455 -44.57 -5.08 1.23
C ILE A 455 -43.32 -5.00 0.36
N LYS A 456 -42.37 -4.14 0.71
CA LYS A 456 -41.04 -4.08 0.07
C LYS A 456 -40.02 -4.85 0.90
N ALA A 457 -39.05 -5.50 0.25
CA ALA A 457 -37.91 -6.13 0.92
C ALA A 457 -36.96 -5.08 1.53
N ASN A 458 -36.28 -5.45 2.61
CA ASN A 458 -35.28 -4.68 3.34
C ASN A 458 -35.78 -3.37 3.96
N VAL A 459 -37.09 -3.24 4.17
CA VAL A 459 -37.67 -2.13 4.94
C VAL A 459 -37.65 -2.48 6.43
N GLU A 460 -37.17 -1.55 7.25
CA GLU A 460 -37.18 -1.66 8.72
C GLU A 460 -38.53 -1.22 9.28
N TYR A 461 -39.11 -2.04 10.15
CA TYR A 461 -40.36 -1.79 10.86
C TYR A 461 -40.14 -1.95 12.37
N ARG A 462 -40.84 -1.14 13.16
CA ARG A 462 -40.96 -1.31 14.62
C ARG A 462 -42.31 -1.95 14.93
N ILE A 463 -42.32 -3.03 15.70
CA ILE A 463 -43.54 -3.72 16.11
C ILE A 463 -44.33 -2.82 17.07
N THR A 464 -45.58 -2.52 16.72
CA THR A 464 -46.52 -1.72 17.53
C THR A 464 -47.50 -2.58 18.32
N GLN A 465 -47.73 -3.82 17.88
CA GLN A 465 -48.53 -4.81 18.60
C GLN A 465 -48.05 -6.22 18.25
N ALA A 466 -47.88 -7.09 19.26
CA ALA A 466 -47.66 -8.52 19.07
C ALA A 466 -48.69 -9.33 19.89
N ASN A 467 -49.39 -10.25 19.23
CA ASN A 467 -50.18 -11.31 19.86
C ASN A 467 -50.06 -12.60 19.05
N THR A 468 -50.58 -13.72 19.56
CA THR A 468 -50.47 -15.07 18.94
C THR A 468 -51.02 -15.16 17.53
N ASP A 469 -51.97 -14.29 17.18
CA ASP A 469 -52.73 -14.39 15.93
C ASP A 469 -52.17 -13.41 14.89
N ARG A 470 -51.59 -12.28 15.34
CA ARG A 470 -51.12 -11.19 14.50
C ARG A 470 -50.01 -10.38 15.15
N VAL A 471 -49.00 -10.06 14.34
CA VAL A 471 -48.00 -9.02 14.61
C VAL A 471 -48.26 -7.84 13.68
N ILE A 472 -48.31 -6.63 14.24
CA ILE A 472 -48.45 -5.37 13.52
C ILE A 472 -47.18 -4.55 13.76
N ALA A 473 -46.59 -4.04 12.68
CA ALA A 473 -45.40 -3.22 12.72
C ALA A 473 -45.53 -2.00 11.81
N GLN A 474 -44.78 -0.93 12.07
CA GLN A 474 -44.82 0.30 11.30
C GLN A 474 -43.42 0.76 10.88
N SER A 475 -43.26 1.18 9.63
CA SER A 475 -41.99 1.76 9.13
C SER A 475 -41.83 3.20 9.59
N LYS A 476 -40.61 3.76 9.43
CA LYS A 476 -40.36 5.20 9.65
C LYS A 476 -41.20 6.11 8.72
N THR A 477 -41.65 5.59 7.57
CA THR A 477 -42.54 6.30 6.62
C THR A 477 -44.03 6.10 6.91
N GLY A 478 -44.38 5.47 8.04
CA GLY A 478 -45.77 5.24 8.46
C GLY A 478 -46.42 4.00 7.83
N GLN A 479 -45.74 3.26 6.96
CA GLN A 479 -46.28 2.06 6.30
C GLN A 479 -46.52 0.95 7.32
N THR A 480 -47.74 0.42 7.35
CA THR A 480 -48.13 -0.69 8.23
C THR A 480 -47.83 -2.05 7.59
N LEU A 481 -47.10 -2.89 8.31
CA LEU A 481 -46.88 -4.30 8.01
C LEU A 481 -47.75 -5.18 8.92
N ASN A 482 -48.37 -6.20 8.35
CA ASN A 482 -49.19 -7.17 9.07
C ASN A 482 -48.66 -8.58 8.79
N LEU A 483 -48.28 -9.30 9.84
CA LEU A 483 -47.73 -10.66 9.77
C LEU A 483 -48.59 -11.61 10.61
N THR A 484 -48.78 -12.82 10.11
CA THR A 484 -49.36 -13.95 10.85
C THR A 484 -48.21 -14.78 11.43
N PRO A 485 -48.01 -14.85 12.77
CA PRO A 485 -46.76 -15.39 13.36
C PRO A 485 -46.33 -16.77 12.85
N ASN A 486 -47.27 -17.69 12.66
CA ASN A 486 -47.00 -19.08 12.28
C ASN A 486 -47.13 -19.36 10.77
N ALA A 487 -47.31 -18.34 9.92
CA ALA A 487 -47.50 -18.53 8.48
C ALA A 487 -46.18 -18.42 7.72
N LEU A 488 -45.77 -19.50 7.01
CA LEU A 488 -44.52 -19.53 6.23
C LEU A 488 -44.39 -18.36 5.24
N LYS A 489 -45.50 -17.90 4.63
CA LYS A 489 -45.51 -16.74 3.72
C LYS A 489 -45.14 -15.40 4.40
N ASP A 490 -45.31 -15.31 5.72
CA ASP A 490 -45.03 -14.13 6.52
C ASP A 490 -43.72 -14.27 7.31
N GLY A 491 -43.12 -15.47 7.33
CA GLY A 491 -41.89 -15.77 8.04
C GLY A 491 -40.61 -15.18 7.45
N HIS A 492 -40.67 -14.50 6.30
CA HIS A 492 -39.49 -13.91 5.64
C HIS A 492 -39.06 -12.58 6.26
N TRP A 493 -38.71 -12.61 7.55
CA TRP A 493 -38.25 -11.46 8.31
C TRP A 493 -36.93 -11.76 9.03
N ASP A 494 -36.28 -10.73 9.55
CA ASP A 494 -35.18 -10.86 10.51
C ASP A 494 -35.21 -9.71 11.51
N TYR A 495 -34.44 -9.81 12.61
CA TYR A 495 -34.28 -8.66 13.50
C TYR A 495 -33.37 -7.60 12.88
N ALA A 496 -33.70 -6.32 13.13
CA ALA A 496 -32.98 -5.17 12.59
C ALA A 496 -31.96 -4.54 13.56
N TYR A 497 -31.71 -5.14 14.73
CA TYR A 497 -30.72 -4.65 15.70
C TYR A 497 -29.26 -4.74 15.21
N SER A 498 -28.97 -5.67 14.30
CA SER A 498 -27.63 -5.87 13.74
C SER A 498 -27.68 -6.32 12.28
N ARG A 499 -26.64 -6.00 11.51
CA ARG A 499 -26.50 -6.33 10.08
C ARG A 499 -25.19 -7.07 9.82
N THR A 500 -25.11 -7.81 8.73
CA THR A 500 -23.80 -8.22 8.18
C THR A 500 -23.18 -7.05 7.40
N ALA A 501 -21.87 -7.09 7.16
CA ALA A 501 -21.19 -6.06 6.35
C ALA A 501 -21.84 -5.89 4.97
N ASP A 502 -22.28 -6.99 4.34
CA ASP A 502 -22.99 -7.02 3.04
C ASP A 502 -24.34 -6.27 3.10
N MET A 503 -25.02 -6.31 4.26
CA MET A 503 -26.28 -5.59 4.51
C MET A 503 -26.07 -4.13 4.98
N ALA A 504 -24.84 -3.73 5.26
CA ALA A 504 -24.45 -2.39 5.66
C ALA A 504 -23.88 -1.57 4.49
N GLN A 505 -23.55 -2.21 3.36
CA GLN A 505 -23.08 -1.56 2.14
C GLN A 505 -24.11 -0.54 1.59
N GLY A 506 -23.66 0.44 0.79
CA GLY A 506 -24.42 1.66 0.47
C GLY A 506 -24.48 2.67 1.64
N SER A 507 -25.18 2.32 2.72
CA SER A 507 -25.60 3.23 3.80
C SER A 507 -24.46 3.90 4.61
N THR A 508 -24.80 4.99 5.32
CA THR A 508 -23.91 5.75 6.24
C THR A 508 -24.54 5.85 7.63
N TYR A 509 -23.74 5.75 8.69
CA TYR A 509 -24.20 5.83 10.09
C TYR A 509 -23.31 6.74 10.92
N GLN A 510 -23.86 7.42 11.94
CA GLN A 510 -23.06 8.26 12.84
C GLN A 510 -22.09 7.40 13.65
N HIS A 511 -22.60 6.32 14.24
CA HIS A 511 -21.83 5.41 15.07
C HIS A 511 -21.88 3.98 14.56
N VAL A 512 -20.77 3.25 14.69
CA VAL A 512 -20.67 1.82 14.37
C VAL A 512 -20.14 1.04 15.59
N ILE A 513 -20.70 -0.13 15.85
CA ILE A 513 -20.12 -1.15 16.72
C ILE A 513 -19.86 -2.37 15.84
N SER A 514 -18.60 -2.78 15.67
CA SER A 514 -18.26 -4.02 14.96
C SER A 514 -17.92 -5.14 15.94
N ALA A 515 -18.46 -6.33 15.69
CA ALA A 515 -18.22 -7.56 16.44
C ALA A 515 -17.46 -8.56 15.55
N ILE A 516 -16.18 -8.79 15.84
CA ILE A 516 -15.28 -9.58 14.98
C ILE A 516 -14.62 -10.73 15.74
N GLN A 517 -15.05 -11.96 15.47
CA GLN A 517 -14.28 -13.15 15.86
C GLN A 517 -12.94 -13.18 15.10
N SER A 518 -11.83 -13.16 15.83
CA SER A 518 -10.48 -13.04 15.27
C SER A 518 -10.09 -14.17 14.32
N LYS A 519 -10.66 -15.38 14.48
CA LYS A 519 -10.47 -16.53 13.60
C LYS A 519 -11.66 -16.85 12.68
N GLY A 520 -12.75 -16.08 12.74
CA GLY A 520 -13.97 -16.31 11.97
C GLY A 520 -13.69 -16.44 10.47
N ALA A 521 -14.42 -17.31 9.77
CA ALA A 521 -14.16 -17.62 8.35
C ALA A 521 -14.10 -16.33 7.49
N LEU A 522 -15.08 -15.45 7.69
CA LEU A 522 -15.24 -14.16 7.00
C LEU A 522 -14.28 -13.05 7.47
N THR A 523 -13.44 -13.30 8.49
CA THR A 523 -12.56 -12.29 9.08
C THR A 523 -11.38 -11.93 8.17
N ASN A 524 -11.56 -10.95 7.30
CA ASN A 524 -10.56 -10.41 6.39
C ASN A 524 -10.58 -8.87 6.36
N LEU A 525 -9.55 -8.27 5.75
CA LEU A 525 -9.34 -6.82 5.76
C LEU A 525 -10.35 -6.06 4.88
N ARG A 526 -10.86 -6.68 3.82
CA ARG A 526 -11.93 -6.12 2.96
C ARG A 526 -13.25 -5.92 3.71
N ARG A 527 -13.62 -6.83 4.63
CA ARG A 527 -14.78 -6.62 5.52
C ARG A 527 -14.50 -5.53 6.56
N ALA A 528 -13.29 -5.47 7.12
CA ALA A 528 -12.91 -4.39 8.03
C ALA A 528 -12.98 -3.01 7.35
N GLY A 529 -12.65 -2.93 6.06
CA GLY A 529 -12.85 -1.73 5.23
C GLY A 529 -14.29 -1.24 5.24
N ILE A 530 -15.28 -2.15 5.14
CA ILE A 530 -16.69 -1.78 5.34
C ILE A 530 -16.93 -1.31 6.77
N ASP A 531 -16.55 -2.09 7.78
CA ASP A 531 -16.81 -1.75 9.19
C ASP A 531 -16.39 -0.33 9.54
N VAL A 532 -15.13 0.04 9.21
CA VAL A 532 -14.54 1.33 9.56
C VAL A 532 -15.10 2.47 8.69
N THR A 533 -15.38 2.22 7.40
CA THR A 533 -15.87 3.28 6.49
C THR A 533 -17.35 3.63 6.65
N ARG A 534 -18.16 2.80 7.32
CA ARG A 534 -19.60 3.11 7.53
C ARG A 534 -19.86 4.19 8.59
N ALA A 535 -18.92 4.41 9.51
CA ALA A 535 -18.99 5.47 10.50
C ALA A 535 -18.68 6.85 9.88
N SER A 536 -19.48 7.87 10.21
CA SER A 536 -19.14 9.28 9.96
C SER A 536 -18.57 9.99 11.18
N GLN A 537 -18.86 9.53 12.41
CA GLN A 537 -18.37 10.15 13.65
C GLN A 537 -17.50 9.21 14.48
N HIS A 538 -17.97 7.99 14.74
CA HIS A 538 -17.36 7.11 15.76
C HIS A 538 -17.49 5.63 15.45
N ILE A 539 -16.50 4.83 15.84
CA ILE A 539 -16.57 3.36 15.78
C ILE A 539 -15.97 2.71 17.02
N ARG A 540 -16.58 1.62 17.48
CA ARG A 540 -15.98 0.70 18.45
C ARG A 540 -15.85 -0.69 17.84
N LEU A 541 -14.64 -1.23 17.86
CA LEU A 541 -14.31 -2.56 17.36
C LEU A 541 -14.11 -3.50 18.55
N TYR A 542 -14.99 -4.49 18.65
CA TYR A 542 -14.90 -5.57 19.63
C TYR A 542 -14.38 -6.84 18.96
N THR A 543 -13.37 -7.47 19.56
CA THR A 543 -12.84 -8.75 19.08
C THR A 543 -12.48 -9.68 20.23
N ASP A 544 -12.50 -10.98 19.96
CA ASP A 544 -12.09 -11.99 20.94
C ASP A 544 -10.55 -12.14 21.07
N ASN A 545 -9.75 -11.55 20.17
CA ASN A 545 -8.28 -11.47 20.27
C ASN A 545 -7.67 -10.53 19.20
N THR A 546 -7.20 -9.34 19.59
CA THR A 546 -6.67 -8.34 18.65
C THR A 546 -5.41 -8.81 17.90
N LYS A 547 -4.50 -9.55 18.57
CA LYS A 547 -3.26 -10.06 17.95
C LYS A 547 -3.57 -11.13 16.90
N GLN A 548 -4.61 -11.93 17.12
CA GLN A 548 -5.08 -12.93 16.15
C GLN A 548 -5.91 -12.29 15.03
N LEU A 549 -6.67 -11.23 15.32
CA LEU A 549 -7.44 -10.48 14.33
C LEU A 549 -6.52 -9.94 13.23
N VAL A 550 -5.45 -9.23 13.61
CA VAL A 550 -4.46 -8.69 12.65
C VAL A 550 -3.85 -9.82 11.80
N LYS A 551 -3.49 -10.95 12.41
CA LYS A 551 -2.99 -12.12 11.66
C LYS A 551 -3.99 -12.60 10.61
N SER A 552 -5.27 -12.71 10.96
CA SER A 552 -6.30 -13.18 10.03
C SER A 552 -6.69 -12.13 8.98
N TRP A 553 -6.56 -10.83 9.27
CA TRP A 553 -6.66 -9.79 8.25
C TRP A 553 -5.53 -9.84 7.22
N LEU A 554 -4.29 -10.09 7.67
CA LEU A 554 -3.12 -10.17 6.79
C LEU A 554 -3.02 -11.51 6.04
N SER A 555 -3.45 -12.62 6.64
CA SER A 555 -3.24 -13.97 6.09
C SER A 555 -4.38 -14.50 5.22
N LYS A 556 -5.48 -13.76 5.03
CA LYS A 556 -6.65 -14.22 4.28
C LYS A 556 -6.85 -13.37 3.04
N GLU A 557 -6.58 -13.98 1.90
CA GLU A 557 -6.84 -13.38 0.59
C GLU A 557 -8.31 -12.94 0.48
N SER A 558 -8.52 -11.66 0.16
CA SER A 558 -9.85 -11.08 -0.06
C SER A 558 -10.15 -10.83 -1.54
N HIS A 559 -9.21 -11.20 -2.42
CA HIS A 559 -9.33 -11.04 -3.86
C HIS A 559 -10.15 -12.16 -4.45
N LYS A 560 -10.79 -11.85 -5.57
CA LYS A 560 -11.56 -12.81 -6.35
C LYS A 560 -10.89 -12.96 -7.70
N ALA A 561 -10.61 -14.20 -8.09
CA ALA A 561 -9.97 -14.48 -9.37
C ALA A 561 -10.93 -14.23 -10.54
N SER A 562 -10.43 -13.63 -11.62
CA SER A 562 -11.03 -13.69 -12.96
C SER A 562 -10.49 -14.90 -13.73
N ALA A 563 -11.27 -15.44 -14.68
CA ALA A 563 -10.80 -16.49 -15.59
C ALA A 563 -9.64 -16.00 -16.48
N ILE A 564 -9.73 -14.78 -17.03
CA ILE A 564 -8.67 -14.15 -17.82
C ILE A 564 -7.39 -13.96 -16.99
N GLU A 565 -7.50 -13.38 -15.79
CA GLU A 565 -6.35 -13.18 -14.90
C GLU A 565 -5.70 -14.51 -14.49
N THR A 566 -6.52 -15.53 -14.20
CA THR A 566 -6.04 -16.86 -13.77
C THR A 566 -5.18 -17.52 -14.84
N LEU A 567 -5.63 -17.48 -16.11
CA LEU A 567 -4.91 -18.14 -17.21
C LEU A 567 -3.67 -17.36 -17.64
N ASN A 568 -3.73 -16.03 -17.55
CA ASN A 568 -2.60 -15.15 -17.87
C ASN A 568 -1.61 -14.99 -16.70
N GLN A 569 -1.80 -15.70 -15.59
CA GLN A 569 -0.99 -15.61 -14.36
C GLN A 569 -0.83 -14.16 -13.84
N ILE A 570 -1.84 -13.31 -14.04
CA ILE A 570 -1.80 -11.90 -13.61
C ILE A 570 -2.09 -11.85 -12.11
N PRO A 571 -1.13 -11.43 -11.25
CA PRO A 571 -1.38 -11.33 -9.82
C PRO A 571 -2.35 -10.18 -9.53
N PRO A 572 -3.22 -10.30 -8.50
CA PRO A 572 -4.03 -9.17 -8.05
C PRO A 572 -3.11 -8.02 -7.60
N LYS A 573 -3.39 -6.81 -8.10
CA LYS A 573 -2.64 -5.60 -7.74
C LYS A 573 -3.34 -4.85 -6.62
N ASP A 574 -2.67 -4.77 -5.48
CA ASP A 574 -3.09 -3.88 -4.40
C ASP A 574 -2.77 -2.43 -4.77
N THR A 575 -3.63 -1.51 -4.34
CA THR A 575 -3.53 -0.08 -4.65
C THR A 575 -3.48 0.69 -3.35
N THR A 576 -2.36 1.36 -3.10
CA THR A 576 -2.24 2.34 -2.02
C THR A 576 -2.71 3.69 -2.55
N TYR A 577 -3.71 4.26 -1.91
CA TYR A 577 -4.37 5.51 -2.29
C TYR A 577 -3.85 6.71 -1.50
N PHE A 578 -3.53 6.53 -0.20
CA PHE A 578 -3.25 7.66 0.69
C PHE A 578 -1.91 7.54 1.43
N ASN A 579 -1.59 6.35 1.95
CA ASN A 579 -0.46 6.07 2.83
C ASN A 579 -0.37 7.01 4.06
N ARG A 580 -1.49 7.63 4.44
CA ARG A 580 -1.51 8.78 5.35
C ARG A 580 -1.22 8.36 6.79
N ASN A 581 -0.22 8.96 7.42
CA ASN A 581 0.14 8.71 8.83
C ASN A 581 0.40 7.23 9.17
N ALA A 582 0.81 6.43 8.18
CA ALA A 582 1.11 5.02 8.33
C ALA A 582 2.26 4.79 9.33
N LEU A 583 2.18 3.70 10.08
CA LEU A 583 3.29 3.23 10.91
C LEU A 583 4.45 2.80 9.98
N PRO A 584 5.72 3.05 10.33
CA PRO A 584 6.84 2.84 9.40
C PRO A 584 6.90 1.47 8.73
N HIS A 585 6.45 0.41 9.39
CA HIS A 585 6.48 -0.96 8.86
C HIS A 585 5.31 -1.32 7.92
N GLU A 586 4.28 -0.47 7.84
CA GLU A 586 3.18 -0.55 6.88
C GLU A 586 3.23 0.58 5.83
N ASP A 587 4.14 1.54 6.00
CA ASP A 587 4.34 2.68 5.11
C ASP A 587 5.05 2.23 3.82
N VAL A 588 4.37 2.34 2.69
CA VAL A 588 4.86 1.80 1.41
C VAL A 588 6.14 2.49 0.91
N ARG A 589 6.48 3.68 1.43
CA ARG A 589 7.75 4.37 1.13
C ARG A 589 8.97 3.63 1.65
N PHE A 590 8.79 2.75 2.64
CA PHE A 590 9.87 2.00 3.29
C PHE A 590 9.70 0.49 3.10
N GLN A 591 8.96 0.06 2.09
CA GLN A 591 8.84 -1.35 1.72
C GLN A 591 9.79 -1.69 0.57
N ASN A 592 10.42 -2.85 0.65
CA ASN A 592 11.24 -3.39 -0.44
C ASN A 592 10.35 -4.00 -1.56
N LYS A 593 10.97 -4.55 -2.61
CA LYS A 593 10.25 -5.19 -3.74
C LYS A 593 9.38 -6.40 -3.35
N SER A 594 9.55 -6.95 -2.14
CA SER A 594 8.74 -8.04 -1.59
C SER A 594 7.61 -7.55 -0.67
N GLY A 595 7.51 -6.24 -0.40
CA GLY A 595 6.56 -5.64 0.54
C GLY A 595 7.04 -5.61 1.99
N ASP A 596 8.25 -6.12 2.29
CA ASP A 596 8.80 -6.12 3.65
C ASP A 596 9.42 -4.76 4.01
N PHE A 597 9.30 -4.36 5.27
CA PHE A 597 9.88 -3.12 5.79
C PHE A 597 11.42 -3.11 5.73
N ASP A 598 11.97 -2.17 4.96
CA ASP A 598 13.40 -1.85 4.92
C ASP A 598 13.73 -0.66 5.84
N TYR A 599 14.44 -0.99 6.92
CA TYR A 599 14.92 0.00 7.88
C TYR A 599 15.99 0.94 7.31
N ASN A 600 16.76 0.54 6.28
CA ASN A 600 17.76 1.41 5.68
C ASN A 600 17.09 2.53 4.88
N THR A 601 16.16 2.21 3.98
CA THR A 601 15.32 3.19 3.27
C THR A 601 14.58 4.11 4.23
N PHE A 602 13.97 3.58 5.30
CA PHE A 602 13.36 4.40 6.35
C PHE A 602 14.36 5.37 6.99
N ARG A 603 15.53 4.87 7.39
CA ARG A 603 16.56 5.68 8.05
C ARG A 603 17.08 6.80 7.16
N GLU A 604 17.33 6.50 5.89
CA GLU A 604 17.79 7.45 4.89
C GLU A 604 16.74 8.53 4.58
N HIS A 605 15.46 8.14 4.48
CA HIS A 605 14.36 9.08 4.30
C HIS A 605 14.30 10.09 5.46
N ILE A 606 14.30 9.62 6.71
CA ILE A 606 14.26 10.51 7.89
C ILE A 606 15.50 11.41 7.94
N ASN A 607 16.70 10.87 7.73
CA ASN A 607 17.94 11.65 7.77
C ASN A 607 18.03 12.69 6.65
N THR A 608 17.35 12.48 5.51
CA THR A 608 17.31 13.41 4.38
C THR A 608 16.20 14.46 4.53
N GLN A 609 15.01 14.07 5.00
CA GLN A 609 13.88 15.00 5.11
C GLN A 609 13.89 15.84 6.40
N LEU A 610 14.26 15.27 7.55
CA LEU A 610 14.24 15.99 8.83
C LEU A 610 15.10 17.28 8.85
N PRO A 611 16.29 17.34 8.22
CA PRO A 611 17.07 18.57 8.11
C PRO A 611 16.33 19.76 7.51
N LYS A 612 15.36 19.56 6.61
CA LYS A 612 14.56 20.64 6.01
C LYS A 612 13.85 21.53 7.04
N TYR A 613 13.57 20.98 8.23
CA TYR A 613 12.91 21.61 9.37
C TYR A 613 13.89 22.04 10.48
N THR A 614 15.20 22.17 10.18
CA THR A 614 16.26 22.43 11.18
C THR A 614 15.92 23.57 12.15
N GLU A 615 15.50 24.74 11.64
CA GLU A 615 15.23 25.93 12.44
C GLU A 615 13.99 25.77 13.31
N SER A 616 12.88 25.35 12.71
CA SER A 616 11.59 25.17 13.39
C SER A 616 11.66 24.05 14.45
N LEU A 617 12.28 22.92 14.13
CA LEU A 617 12.50 21.82 15.09
C LEU A 617 13.45 22.22 16.23
N ALA A 618 14.54 22.93 15.94
CA ALA A 618 15.44 23.41 16.98
C ALA A 618 14.73 24.40 17.92
N ILE A 619 13.88 25.28 17.39
CA ILE A 619 13.06 26.20 18.20
C ILE A 619 12.00 25.44 19.01
N GLN A 620 11.36 24.43 18.43
CA GLN A 620 10.36 23.60 19.12
C GLN A 620 10.97 22.86 20.32
N LEU A 621 12.17 22.30 20.17
CA LEU A 621 12.84 21.53 21.22
C LEU A 621 13.59 22.41 22.23
N LEU A 622 14.25 23.49 21.79
CA LEU A 622 15.17 24.28 22.63
C LEU A 622 14.62 25.66 23.03
N GLY A 623 13.42 26.01 22.60
CA GLY A 623 12.80 27.31 22.84
C GLY A 623 13.35 28.41 21.93
N GLN A 624 13.36 29.66 22.40
CA GLN A 624 13.82 30.78 21.58
C GLN A 624 15.35 30.90 21.56
N PRO A 625 15.98 31.06 20.39
CA PRO A 625 17.43 31.18 20.26
C PRO A 625 17.93 32.54 20.76
N ASN A 626 19.17 32.57 21.23
CA ASN A 626 19.85 33.78 21.63
C ASN A 626 20.27 34.58 20.39
N GLN A 627 19.43 35.52 19.98
CA GLN A 627 19.64 36.36 18.80
C GLN A 627 21.00 37.09 18.76
N SER A 628 21.60 37.39 19.92
CA SER A 628 22.93 38.04 20.00
C SER A 628 24.12 37.10 19.75
N LYS A 629 23.87 35.78 19.69
CA LYS A 629 24.87 34.71 19.51
C LYS A 629 24.57 33.77 18.34
N SER A 630 23.35 33.80 17.81
CA SER A 630 23.04 33.23 16.49
C SER A 630 23.64 34.10 15.38
N ASP A 631 24.00 33.47 14.27
CA ASP A 631 24.44 34.12 13.04
C ASP A 631 23.83 33.40 11.82
N ARG A 632 24.35 33.65 10.61
CA ARG A 632 23.82 33.04 9.37
C ARG A 632 24.09 31.52 9.27
N ASP A 633 25.12 31.03 9.96
CA ASP A 633 25.63 29.67 9.86
C ASP A 633 25.23 28.83 11.11
N TYR A 634 24.84 29.47 12.23
CA TYR A 634 24.45 28.80 13.48
C TYR A 634 23.27 29.48 14.22
N LEU A 635 22.29 28.69 14.66
CA LEU A 635 21.43 29.06 15.80
C LEU A 635 22.14 28.71 17.11
N THR A 636 22.21 29.67 18.04
CA THR A 636 22.75 29.43 19.39
C THR A 636 21.64 29.56 20.43
N PHE A 637 21.47 28.56 21.29
CA PHE A 637 20.58 28.55 22.45
C PHE A 637 21.45 28.65 23.71
N GLY A 638 21.06 29.46 24.70
CA GLY A 638 21.86 29.71 25.91
C GLY A 638 23.05 30.66 25.71
N ILE A 639 24.05 30.56 26.60
CA ILE A 639 25.27 31.40 26.62
C ILE A 639 26.49 30.64 27.14
N GLY A 640 27.69 31.05 26.69
CA GLY A 640 28.96 30.60 27.26
C GLY A 640 29.19 29.09 27.11
N LYS A 641 29.57 28.42 28.22
CA LYS A 641 29.77 26.96 28.26
C LYS A 641 28.45 26.17 28.31
N SER A 642 27.32 26.81 28.65
CA SER A 642 26.00 26.18 28.67
C SER A 642 25.20 26.58 27.43
N ALA A 643 25.83 26.45 26.26
CA ALA A 643 25.24 26.82 24.98
C ALA A 643 25.05 25.58 24.10
N ILE A 644 23.93 25.51 23.39
CA ILE A 644 23.70 24.54 22.31
C ILE A 644 23.78 25.30 21.00
N LYS A 645 24.60 24.82 20.05
CA LYS A 645 24.66 25.37 18.70
C LYS A 645 24.10 24.38 17.70
N VAL A 646 23.22 24.85 16.81
CA VAL A 646 22.66 24.09 15.69
C VAL A 646 23.12 24.73 14.39
N THR A 647 23.73 23.93 13.51
CA THR A 647 24.31 24.38 12.23
C THR A 647 23.23 24.58 11.17
N LEU A 648 23.27 25.71 10.47
CA LEU A 648 22.30 26.15 9.47
C LEU A 648 22.76 26.02 8.02
N THR A 649 24.07 25.84 7.78
CA THR A 649 24.68 25.88 6.44
C THR A 649 25.71 24.76 6.24
N GLY A 650 25.94 24.39 4.98
CA GLY A 650 26.93 23.39 4.57
C GLY A 650 26.48 21.95 4.83
N GLU A 651 27.38 21.00 4.58
CA GLU A 651 27.13 19.54 4.70
C GLU A 651 26.72 19.07 6.12
N HIS A 652 26.95 19.91 7.14
CA HIS A 652 26.56 19.66 8.52
C HIS A 652 25.28 20.41 8.95
N ARG A 653 24.50 20.95 8.01
CA ARG A 653 23.20 21.56 8.32
C ARG A 653 22.29 20.57 9.06
N GLY A 654 21.71 21.00 10.19
CA GLY A 654 20.94 20.15 11.09
C GLY A 654 21.78 19.35 12.11
N TYR A 655 23.11 19.50 12.12
CA TYR A 655 23.91 19.00 13.24
C TYR A 655 23.89 20.00 14.41
N PHE A 656 23.87 19.46 15.63
CA PHE A 656 24.03 20.24 16.85
C PHE A 656 25.28 19.85 17.63
N LYS A 657 25.68 20.75 18.53
CA LYS A 657 26.62 20.48 19.62
C LYS A 657 26.16 21.21 20.88
N ASP A 658 25.95 20.46 21.95
CA ASP A 658 25.79 20.98 23.30
C ASP A 658 27.17 21.11 23.96
N TYR A 659 27.52 22.32 24.39
CA TYR A 659 28.78 22.60 25.08
C TYR A 659 28.70 22.31 26.59
N THR A 660 27.49 22.04 27.12
CA THR A 660 27.22 21.69 28.52
C THR A 660 27.54 20.22 28.78
N THR A 661 26.94 19.32 28.00
CA THR A 661 27.12 17.86 28.10
C THR A 661 28.26 17.34 27.25
N GLY A 662 28.65 18.08 26.20
CA GLY A 662 29.56 17.60 25.15
C GLY A 662 28.87 16.79 24.05
N GLU A 663 27.55 16.56 24.14
CA GLU A 663 26.78 15.85 23.13
C GLU A 663 26.80 16.57 21.79
N LYS A 664 26.77 15.79 20.70
CA LYS A 664 26.74 16.26 19.32
C LYS A 664 26.16 15.19 18.41
N GLY A 665 25.53 15.60 17.32
CA GLY A 665 24.95 14.69 16.34
C GLY A 665 23.99 15.42 15.41
N ALA A 666 23.22 14.66 14.62
CA ALA A 666 22.15 15.22 13.80
C ALA A 666 20.90 15.54 14.64
N LEU A 667 19.88 16.16 14.02
CA LEU A 667 18.58 16.46 14.65
C LEU A 667 17.95 15.24 15.36
N ILE A 668 18.18 14.03 14.86
CA ILE A 668 17.70 12.80 15.51
C ILE A 668 18.29 12.60 16.91
N ASN A 669 19.57 12.91 17.09
CA ASN A 669 20.24 12.85 18.39
C ASN A 669 19.74 13.96 19.32
N LEU A 670 19.30 15.11 18.77
CA LEU A 670 18.68 16.19 19.54
C LEU A 670 17.29 15.80 20.06
N ILE A 671 16.50 15.09 19.25
CA ILE A 671 15.22 14.50 19.69
C ILE A 671 15.47 13.46 20.81
N MET A 672 16.48 12.61 20.65
CA MET A 672 16.84 11.60 21.66
C MET A 672 17.18 12.22 23.03
N SER A 673 18.07 13.22 23.06
CA SER A 673 18.49 13.83 24.33
C SER A 673 17.42 14.72 24.94
N HIS A 674 16.70 15.50 24.13
CA HIS A 674 15.63 16.37 24.65
C HIS A 674 14.40 15.60 25.16
N LYS A 675 14.02 14.49 24.51
CA LYS A 675 12.85 13.68 24.90
C LYS A 675 13.20 12.37 25.65
N GLU A 676 14.43 12.26 26.15
CA GLU A 676 14.94 11.09 26.91
C GLU A 676 14.62 9.72 26.28
N MET A 677 14.81 9.60 24.96
CA MET A 677 14.38 8.42 24.20
C MET A 677 15.49 7.77 23.36
N ASN A 678 15.39 6.45 23.17
CA ASN A 678 16.34 5.70 22.35
C ASN A 678 16.19 6.02 20.85
N TYR A 679 17.23 5.67 20.06
CA TYR A 679 17.28 5.96 18.63
C TYR A 679 16.04 5.46 17.86
N LYS A 680 15.56 4.23 18.13
CA LYS A 680 14.38 3.68 17.44
C LYS A 680 13.10 4.47 17.75
N ALA A 681 12.94 4.91 19.00
CA ALA A 681 11.83 5.77 19.39
C ALA A 681 11.93 7.16 18.72
N ALA A 682 13.11 7.76 18.70
CA ALA A 682 13.35 9.04 18.03
C ALA A 682 13.08 8.98 16.53
N MET A 683 13.45 7.89 15.85
CA MET A 683 13.17 7.71 14.41
C MET A 683 11.65 7.64 14.14
N ASN A 684 10.91 6.93 14.98
CA ASN A 684 9.45 6.86 14.89
C ASN A 684 8.78 8.21 15.22
N GLU A 685 9.35 8.99 16.14
CA GLU A 685 8.87 10.33 16.47
C GLU A 685 9.13 11.33 15.33
N ALA A 686 10.34 11.30 14.74
CA ALA A 686 10.67 12.07 13.55
C ALA A 686 9.77 11.72 12.35
N HIS A 687 9.40 10.44 12.19
CA HIS A 687 8.41 10.03 11.18
C HIS A 687 7.03 10.66 11.40
N LYS A 688 6.53 10.69 12.64
CA LYS A 688 5.26 11.37 12.96
C LYS A 688 5.34 12.88 12.70
N MET A 689 6.46 13.49 13.09
CA MET A 689 6.74 14.91 12.83
C MET A 689 6.72 15.24 11.34
N LEU A 690 7.35 14.40 10.51
CA LEU A 690 7.41 14.60 9.05
C LEU A 690 6.09 14.32 8.33
N ASN A 691 5.19 13.50 8.88
CA ASN A 691 3.87 13.26 8.29
C ASN A 691 2.82 14.30 8.72
N GLU A 692 2.97 14.95 9.88
CA GLU A 692 2.04 15.96 10.39
C GLU A 692 2.75 17.26 10.81
N PRO A 693 3.61 17.88 9.96
CA PRO A 693 4.51 18.97 10.38
C PRO A 693 3.79 20.14 11.07
N ASP A 694 2.62 20.55 10.57
CA ASP A 694 1.81 21.64 11.14
C ASP A 694 1.43 21.38 12.61
N LYS A 695 1.11 20.12 12.95
CA LYS A 695 0.73 19.68 14.32
C LYS A 695 1.89 19.80 15.30
N TYR A 696 3.12 19.73 14.79
CA TYR A 696 4.36 19.93 15.54
C TYR A 696 4.93 21.35 15.35
N GLN A 697 4.22 22.26 14.67
CA GLN A 697 4.68 23.63 14.38
C GLN A 697 6.00 23.66 13.59
N LEU A 698 6.18 22.68 12.71
CA LEU A 698 7.38 22.51 11.89
C LEU A 698 7.20 23.17 10.52
N GLU A 699 7.85 24.31 10.34
CA GLU A 699 7.93 25.00 9.03
C GLU A 699 9.15 24.48 8.24
N GLU A 700 8.93 24.10 6.98
CA GLU A 700 10.01 23.72 6.04
C GLU A 700 10.76 24.97 5.58
N ASN A 701 12.09 24.96 5.65
CA ASN A 701 12.88 26.07 5.13
C ASN A 701 13.02 25.95 3.60
N ASN A 702 12.25 26.75 2.87
CA ASN A 702 12.27 26.86 1.39
C ASN A 702 13.66 27.18 0.77
N LYS A 703 14.68 27.48 1.59
CA LYS A 703 16.07 27.69 1.15
C LYS A 703 16.99 26.51 1.51
N HIS A 704 16.44 25.36 1.95
CA HIS A 704 17.20 24.20 2.43
C HIS A 704 18.36 23.82 1.52
N ASP A 705 18.11 23.55 0.23
CA ASP A 705 19.14 23.10 -0.72
C ASP A 705 20.25 24.15 -0.92
N LYS A 706 19.86 25.43 -0.96
CA LYS A 706 20.80 26.56 -1.04
C LYS A 706 21.65 26.69 0.22
N LEU A 707 21.06 26.47 1.40
CA LEU A 707 21.78 26.52 2.67
C LEU A 707 22.71 25.30 2.84
N LEU A 708 22.27 24.11 2.42
CA LEU A 708 23.06 22.88 2.41
C LEU A 708 24.32 23.01 1.52
N SER A 709 24.20 23.70 0.39
CA SER A 709 25.31 24.05 -0.52
C SER A 709 26.07 25.34 -0.15
N THR A 710 25.68 26.06 0.90
CA THR A 710 26.38 27.28 1.32
C THR A 710 27.61 26.95 2.17
N THR A 711 28.80 27.36 1.72
CA THR A 711 30.03 27.31 2.52
C THR A 711 29.91 28.19 3.78
N PRO A 712 30.03 27.63 5.00
CA PRO A 712 30.00 28.39 6.24
C PRO A 712 31.07 29.50 6.27
N ARG A 713 30.79 30.64 6.90
CA ARG A 713 31.66 31.83 6.83
C ARG A 713 33.09 31.56 7.31
N HIS A 714 33.24 30.81 8.41
CA HIS A 714 34.55 30.50 8.97
C HIS A 714 35.37 29.58 8.02
N ILE A 715 34.69 28.72 7.27
CA ILE A 715 35.32 27.85 6.28
C ILE A 715 35.78 28.69 5.08
N ALA A 716 34.91 29.55 4.55
CA ALA A 716 35.27 30.46 3.46
C ALA A 716 36.49 31.37 3.79
N GLN A 717 36.59 31.83 5.04
CA GLN A 717 37.77 32.59 5.52
C GLN A 717 39.06 31.75 5.54
N PHE A 718 38.96 30.44 5.78
CA PHE A 718 40.10 29.53 5.66
C PHE A 718 40.43 29.20 4.19
N GLU A 719 39.44 29.12 3.29
CA GLU A 719 39.69 29.00 1.84
C GLU A 719 40.39 30.24 1.27
N GLU A 720 39.96 31.45 1.64
CA GLU A 720 40.63 32.71 1.25
C GLU A 720 42.07 32.75 1.77
N ARG A 721 42.29 32.40 3.05
CA ARG A 721 43.63 32.35 3.62
C ARG A 721 44.52 31.27 2.98
N ALA A 722 43.94 30.15 2.57
CA ALA A 722 44.64 29.11 1.81
C ALA A 722 45.07 29.62 0.41
N LYS A 723 44.17 30.33 -0.29
CA LYS A 723 44.47 31.02 -1.56
C LYS A 723 45.58 32.05 -1.40
N ASP A 724 45.52 32.89 -0.37
CA ASP A 724 46.55 33.90 -0.08
C ASP A 724 47.93 33.26 0.12
N TYR A 725 48.01 32.18 0.90
CA TYR A 725 49.26 31.45 1.12
C TYR A 725 49.79 30.81 -0.17
N ILE A 726 48.94 30.21 -1.03
CA ILE A 726 49.38 29.67 -2.34
C ILE A 726 49.83 30.79 -3.28
N ASN A 727 49.14 31.92 -3.31
CA ASN A 727 49.48 33.07 -4.17
C ASN A 727 50.78 33.76 -3.76
N GLN A 728 51.11 33.75 -2.46
CA GLN A 728 52.34 34.33 -1.89
C GLN A 728 53.50 33.32 -1.82
N SER A 729 53.26 32.05 -2.13
CA SER A 729 54.28 31.00 -2.09
C SER A 729 55.20 31.00 -3.31
N LEU A 730 56.45 30.63 -3.07
CA LEU A 730 57.56 30.57 -4.01
C LEU A 730 57.69 29.15 -4.61
N PRO A 731 58.34 28.99 -5.77
CA PRO A 731 58.86 27.70 -6.22
C PRO A 731 59.73 27.05 -5.14
N MET A 732 59.84 25.73 -5.16
CA MET A 732 60.60 25.01 -4.13
C MET A 732 62.12 25.09 -4.33
N ASP A 733 62.61 25.51 -5.51
CA ASP A 733 64.04 25.62 -5.82
C ASP A 733 64.79 26.60 -4.90
N ASN A 734 65.92 26.15 -4.38
CA ASN A 734 66.77 26.86 -3.40
C ASN A 734 66.05 27.18 -2.07
N THR A 735 65.07 26.36 -1.66
CA THR A 735 64.32 26.54 -0.40
C THR A 735 64.51 25.39 0.60
N LEU A 736 63.97 25.57 1.81
CA LEU A 736 63.90 24.51 2.83
C LEU A 736 63.03 23.33 2.36
N ALA A 737 62.05 23.54 1.48
CA ALA A 737 61.23 22.45 0.92
C ALA A 737 62.04 21.54 -0.01
N GLN A 738 62.91 22.11 -0.87
CA GLN A 738 63.88 21.31 -1.64
C GLN A 738 64.82 20.53 -0.72
N THR A 739 65.35 21.18 0.32
CA THR A 739 66.23 20.51 1.30
C THR A 739 65.52 19.34 1.98
N TYR A 740 64.22 19.49 2.29
CA TYR A 740 63.39 18.44 2.87
C TYR A 740 63.14 17.27 1.91
N LEU A 741 62.67 17.55 0.68
CA LEU A 741 62.38 16.51 -0.32
C LEU A 741 63.64 15.75 -0.75
N ASN A 742 64.77 16.44 -0.93
CA ASN A 742 66.05 15.82 -1.28
C ASN A 742 66.53 14.81 -0.22
N LYS A 743 66.30 15.10 1.09
CA LYS A 743 66.64 14.16 2.18
C LYS A 743 65.78 12.89 2.17
N LEU A 744 64.59 12.94 1.58
CA LEU A 744 63.72 11.79 1.37
C LEU A 744 64.06 11.00 0.09
N GLY A 745 65.06 11.44 -0.70
CA GLY A 745 65.48 10.78 -1.93
C GLY A 745 64.69 11.19 -3.18
N VAL A 746 63.90 12.26 -3.11
CA VAL A 746 63.26 12.88 -4.28
C VAL A 746 64.31 13.63 -5.10
N ASN A 747 64.36 13.38 -6.41
CA ASN A 747 65.34 13.97 -7.32
C ASN A 747 64.69 15.05 -8.19
N ASN A 748 63.46 14.82 -8.65
CA ASN A 748 62.65 15.84 -9.32
C ASN A 748 61.64 16.45 -8.35
N ILE A 749 61.88 17.70 -7.94
CA ILE A 749 60.97 18.47 -7.07
C ILE A 749 59.98 19.35 -7.84
N GLU A 750 60.08 19.49 -9.17
CA GLU A 750 59.23 20.43 -9.91
C GLU A 750 57.75 20.05 -9.78
N ASN A 751 56.91 20.93 -9.24
CA ASN A 751 55.46 20.70 -9.13
C ASN A 751 54.70 22.03 -9.05
N ASN A 752 53.54 22.12 -9.72
CA ASN A 752 52.72 23.34 -9.73
C ASN A 752 51.78 23.45 -8.52
N GLN A 753 51.44 22.32 -7.90
CA GLN A 753 50.55 22.23 -6.74
C GLN A 753 51.32 22.24 -5.40
N VAL A 754 52.62 21.96 -5.39
CA VAL A 754 53.44 21.98 -4.17
C VAL A 754 54.45 23.13 -4.23
N LYS A 755 54.45 23.99 -3.22
CA LYS A 755 55.23 25.24 -3.18
C LYS A 755 55.84 25.49 -1.81
N PHE A 756 56.78 26.43 -1.70
CA PHE A 756 57.38 26.84 -0.43
C PHE A 756 56.84 28.20 0.02
N HIS A 757 56.47 28.33 1.29
CA HIS A 757 56.08 29.62 1.88
C HIS A 757 56.95 29.92 3.12
N PRO A 758 57.65 31.08 3.17
CA PRO A 758 58.64 31.35 4.21
C PRO A 758 58.06 31.65 5.60
N ALA A 759 56.77 31.99 5.69
CA ALA A 759 56.13 32.39 6.96
C ALA A 759 54.63 32.02 7.01
N VAL A 760 54.32 30.79 7.44
CA VAL A 760 52.94 30.29 7.65
C VAL A 760 52.65 30.21 9.14
N TYR A 761 51.45 30.64 9.54
CA TYR A 761 51.07 30.70 10.95
C TYR A 761 50.75 29.31 11.50
N SER A 762 51.35 28.93 12.63
CA SER A 762 50.86 27.82 13.46
C SER A 762 50.03 28.36 14.61
N SER A 763 48.95 27.66 14.98
CA SER A 763 48.11 28.06 16.12
C SER A 763 48.49 27.38 17.43
N GLU A 764 49.45 26.44 17.40
CA GLU A 764 49.91 25.69 18.58
C GLU A 764 50.80 26.58 19.46
N ASP A 765 51.86 27.13 18.87
CA ASP A 765 52.78 28.10 19.49
C ASP A 765 52.40 29.57 19.22
N ARG A 766 51.51 29.80 18.23
CA ARG A 766 51.06 31.12 17.75
C ARG A 766 52.15 31.92 17.02
N SER A 767 53.12 31.26 16.39
CA SER A 767 54.21 31.90 15.64
C SER A 767 54.14 31.64 14.12
N LEU A 768 55.13 32.14 13.38
CA LEU A 768 55.26 32.00 11.93
C LEU A 768 56.46 31.09 11.61
N HIS A 769 56.22 30.07 10.79
CA HIS A 769 57.18 29.03 10.43
C HIS A 769 57.32 28.91 8.91
N PRO A 770 58.51 28.61 8.36
CA PRO A 770 58.63 28.23 6.96
C PRO A 770 57.93 26.88 6.74
N ALA A 771 57.27 26.70 5.59
CA ALA A 771 56.49 25.50 5.31
C ALA A 771 56.50 25.13 3.83
N MET A 772 56.40 23.83 3.56
CA MET A 772 55.98 23.30 2.26
C MET A 772 54.43 23.26 2.24
N LEU A 773 53.83 23.79 1.17
CA LEU A 773 52.39 23.90 0.99
C LEU A 773 51.93 23.04 -0.19
N THR A 774 50.97 22.15 0.06
CA THR A 774 50.27 21.39 -0.98
C THR A 774 48.92 22.04 -1.26
N ASN A 775 48.67 22.44 -2.50
CA ASN A 775 47.41 23.01 -2.95
C ASN A 775 46.34 21.93 -3.14
N ILE A 776 45.21 22.06 -2.45
CA ILE A 776 44.06 21.15 -2.54
C ILE A 776 42.94 21.93 -3.23
N HIS A 777 42.41 21.40 -4.33
CA HIS A 777 41.56 22.14 -5.25
C HIS A 777 40.33 21.36 -5.72
N ASN A 778 39.38 22.08 -6.32
CA ASN A 778 38.25 21.48 -7.04
C ASN A 778 38.63 21.11 -8.49
N LYS A 779 37.68 20.55 -9.24
CA LYS A 779 37.81 20.20 -10.67
C LYS A 779 38.20 21.40 -11.53
N GLU A 780 37.76 22.59 -11.16
CA GLU A 780 38.07 23.85 -11.85
C GLU A 780 39.49 24.40 -11.54
N GLY A 781 40.24 23.74 -10.65
CA GLY A 781 41.60 24.16 -10.25
C GLY A 781 41.67 25.26 -9.20
N GLU A 782 40.53 25.70 -8.66
CA GLU A 782 40.48 26.67 -7.55
C GLU A 782 40.93 26.03 -6.23
N THR A 783 41.94 26.62 -5.58
CA THR A 783 42.31 26.28 -4.19
C THR A 783 41.09 26.33 -3.27
N LYS A 784 40.79 25.22 -2.60
CA LYS A 784 39.80 25.11 -1.52
C LYS A 784 40.47 24.88 -0.16
N ALA A 785 41.65 24.28 -0.14
CA ALA A 785 42.46 24.12 1.05
C ALA A 785 43.96 24.08 0.71
N ILE A 786 44.78 24.15 1.76
CA ILE A 786 46.18 23.74 1.72
C ILE A 786 46.48 22.71 2.80
N GLU A 787 47.39 21.79 2.51
CA GLU A 787 48.14 21.06 3.51
C GLU A 787 49.46 21.78 3.78
N VAL A 788 49.78 22.00 5.05
CA VAL A 788 50.94 22.75 5.54
C VAL A 788 51.89 21.79 6.24
N THR A 789 53.03 21.51 5.63
CA THR A 789 54.14 20.80 6.26
C THR A 789 55.13 21.82 6.78
N TYR A 790 55.12 22.08 8.08
CA TYR A 790 56.02 23.03 8.72
C TYR A 790 57.45 22.49 8.76
N LEU A 791 58.44 23.34 8.49
CA LEU A 791 59.84 22.98 8.35
C LEU A 791 60.72 23.71 9.36
N ASP A 792 61.75 23.03 9.87
CA ASP A 792 62.78 23.64 10.70
C ASP A 792 63.81 24.42 9.86
N THR A 793 64.72 25.15 10.54
CA THR A 793 65.80 25.91 9.89
C THR A 793 66.80 25.05 9.10
N GLN A 794 66.77 23.74 9.25
CA GLN A 794 67.63 22.78 8.56
C GLN A 794 66.91 22.06 7.41
N GLY A 795 65.63 22.35 7.16
CA GLY A 795 64.81 21.66 6.16
C GLY A 795 64.49 20.22 6.56
N ASN A 796 64.12 19.99 7.82
CA ASN A 796 63.39 18.80 8.26
C ASN A 796 61.94 19.19 8.57
N LYS A 797 61.02 18.23 8.76
CA LYS A 797 59.74 18.50 9.41
C LYS A 797 60.00 19.09 10.80
N ASP A 798 59.36 20.20 11.12
CA ASP A 798 59.43 20.77 12.48
C ASP A 798 58.76 19.82 13.47
N THR A 799 59.57 19.29 14.40
CA THR A 799 59.18 18.34 15.46
C THR A 799 58.81 19.04 16.77
N SER A 800 58.85 20.37 16.83
CA SER A 800 58.33 21.17 17.95
C SER A 800 56.83 21.41 17.90
N LEU A 801 56.18 21.05 16.78
CA LEU A 801 54.74 21.11 16.57
C LEU A 801 54.14 19.70 16.65
N ASP A 802 53.05 19.55 17.41
CA ASP A 802 52.39 18.27 17.66
C ASP A 802 51.60 17.77 16.42
N ILE A 803 51.18 18.69 15.54
CA ILE A 803 50.35 18.38 14.36
C ILE A 803 51.04 18.88 13.08
N ASN A 804 51.83 18.01 12.46
CA ASN A 804 52.55 18.28 11.22
C ASN A 804 52.52 17.04 10.29
N PRO A 805 51.87 17.07 9.11
CA PRO A 805 51.29 18.24 8.44
C PRO A 805 49.93 18.69 9.01
N ARG A 806 49.49 19.88 8.61
CA ARG A 806 48.26 20.52 9.07
C ARG A 806 47.44 21.09 7.92
N THR A 807 46.15 20.77 7.82
CA THR A 807 45.27 21.31 6.78
C THR A 807 44.62 22.64 7.16
N LEU A 808 44.46 23.55 6.19
CA LEU A 808 43.71 24.82 6.30
C LEU A 808 42.76 24.97 5.10
N GLY A 809 41.45 25.06 5.33
CA GLY A 809 40.42 25.22 4.29
C GLY A 809 39.45 24.03 4.19
N THR A 810 38.71 23.94 3.08
CA THR A 810 37.77 22.83 2.79
C THR A 810 38.48 21.69 2.08
N LYS A 811 38.67 20.56 2.77
CA LYS A 811 39.18 19.31 2.15
C LYS A 811 38.11 18.31 1.72
N SER A 812 36.87 18.45 2.20
CA SER A 812 35.79 17.50 1.88
C SER A 812 35.53 17.46 0.37
N LYS A 813 35.68 16.27 -0.24
CA LYS A 813 35.54 16.02 -1.68
C LYS A 813 36.52 16.81 -2.58
N GLN A 814 37.64 17.29 -2.02
CA GLN A 814 38.70 17.98 -2.77
C GLN A 814 39.98 17.14 -2.74
N LEU A 815 40.81 17.31 -3.77
CA LEU A 815 42.04 16.53 -3.94
C LEU A 815 43.16 17.41 -4.52
N THR A 816 44.34 16.83 -4.64
CA THR A 816 45.46 17.44 -5.35
C THR A 816 45.77 16.58 -6.57
N GLN A 817 45.54 17.12 -7.77
CA GLN A 817 46.01 16.50 -9.02
C GLN A 817 47.53 16.69 -9.10
N PHE A 818 48.28 15.74 -8.54
CA PHE A 818 49.70 15.89 -8.27
C PHE A 818 50.54 15.84 -9.55
N HIS A 819 50.23 14.91 -10.45
CA HIS A 819 50.93 14.73 -11.72
C HIS A 819 50.01 14.05 -12.75
N GLN A 820 49.95 14.59 -13.97
CA GLN A 820 49.23 13.96 -15.09
C GLN A 820 50.23 13.22 -15.97
N GLY A 821 50.17 11.88 -15.94
CA GLY A 821 51.01 11.02 -16.79
C GLY A 821 50.36 10.65 -18.12
N GLU A 822 51.17 10.27 -19.11
CA GLU A 822 50.71 9.89 -20.44
C GLU A 822 49.91 8.57 -20.45
N ASN A 823 50.28 7.56 -19.65
CA ASN A 823 49.56 6.28 -19.42
C ASN A 823 49.16 5.52 -20.71
N LEU A 824 47.88 5.38 -21.07
CA LEU A 824 46.68 6.12 -20.61
C LEU A 824 45.89 5.47 -19.45
N ASN A 825 46.18 4.23 -19.04
CA ASN A 825 45.23 3.32 -18.40
C ASN A 825 45.23 3.30 -16.86
N THR A 826 46.23 3.87 -16.21
CA THR A 826 46.47 3.69 -14.77
C THR A 826 46.50 5.02 -14.01
N THR A 827 45.79 5.10 -12.89
CA THR A 827 45.88 6.20 -11.90
C THR A 827 46.35 5.63 -10.55
N ILE A 828 47.30 6.30 -9.90
CA ILE A 828 47.77 5.99 -8.55
C ILE A 828 47.20 7.04 -7.58
N ILE A 829 46.55 6.58 -6.52
CA ILE A 829 46.01 7.38 -5.42
C ILE A 829 46.93 7.23 -4.22
N SER A 830 47.49 8.34 -3.73
CA SER A 830 48.37 8.39 -2.54
C SER A 830 47.74 9.20 -1.41
N THR A 831 47.98 8.78 -0.16
CA THR A 831 47.64 9.56 1.05
C THR A 831 48.78 10.42 1.61
N SER A 832 49.95 10.47 0.96
CA SER A 832 51.10 11.30 1.34
C SER A 832 51.67 12.03 0.13
N ILE A 833 51.96 13.32 0.29
CA ILE A 833 52.53 14.14 -0.78
C ILE A 833 53.99 13.76 -1.07
N GLU A 834 54.72 13.36 -0.02
CA GLU A 834 56.09 12.84 -0.13
C GLU A 834 56.13 11.54 -0.93
N HIS A 835 55.18 10.63 -0.68
CA HIS A 835 55.03 9.42 -1.49
C HIS A 835 54.64 9.76 -2.94
N SER A 836 53.80 10.77 -3.18
CA SER A 836 53.48 11.21 -4.55
C SER A 836 54.72 11.63 -5.36
N PHE A 837 55.68 12.34 -4.74
CA PHE A 837 56.98 12.63 -5.37
C PHE A 837 57.80 11.37 -5.66
N LEU A 838 57.94 10.47 -4.67
CA LEU A 838 58.72 9.24 -4.83
C LEU A 838 58.13 8.30 -5.90
N ILE A 839 56.80 8.20 -5.95
CA ILE A 839 56.07 7.43 -6.97
C ILE A 839 56.37 8.00 -8.36
N ARG A 840 56.30 9.32 -8.54
CA ARG A 840 56.59 9.97 -9.83
C ARG A 840 58.00 9.69 -10.33
N ASP A 841 59.01 9.81 -9.46
CA ASP A 841 60.41 9.50 -9.81
C ASP A 841 60.58 8.01 -10.19
N GLN A 842 59.82 7.11 -9.58
CA GLN A 842 59.86 5.67 -9.85
C GLN A 842 59.13 5.25 -11.14
N THR A 843 58.02 5.92 -11.47
CA THR A 843 57.23 5.74 -12.70
C THR A 843 57.68 6.63 -13.86
N GLN A 844 58.79 7.36 -13.68
CA GLN A 844 59.35 8.29 -14.68
C GLN A 844 58.37 9.38 -15.17
N GLY A 845 57.32 9.65 -14.38
CA GLY A 845 56.24 10.56 -14.76
C GLY A 845 55.24 10.02 -15.79
N GLU A 846 55.31 8.75 -16.16
CA GLU A 846 54.39 8.17 -17.16
C GLU A 846 52.95 7.99 -16.62
N ILE A 847 52.78 7.89 -15.30
CA ILE A 847 51.51 7.52 -14.66
C ILE A 847 50.87 8.69 -13.93
N ASP A 848 49.55 8.75 -13.99
CA ASP A 848 48.68 9.71 -13.35
C ASP A 848 48.65 9.53 -11.83
N ILE A 849 48.87 10.61 -11.07
CA ILE A 849 48.98 10.58 -9.61
C ILE A 849 48.02 11.60 -9.01
N ILE A 850 47.10 11.09 -8.20
CA ILE A 850 46.21 11.87 -7.34
C ILE A 850 46.68 11.74 -5.90
N ASN A 851 46.72 12.87 -5.20
CA ASN A 851 46.95 12.91 -3.76
C ASN A 851 45.66 13.28 -3.02
N VAL A 852 45.37 12.57 -1.93
CA VAL A 852 44.27 12.86 -1.00
C VAL A 852 44.78 12.98 0.44
N ASN A 853 44.22 13.95 1.16
CA ASN A 853 44.67 14.31 2.51
C ASN A 853 44.34 13.27 3.60
N HIS A 854 43.49 12.29 3.32
CA HIS A 854 43.12 11.26 4.28
C HIS A 854 42.54 10.02 3.57
N LYS A 855 42.83 8.83 4.09
CA LYS A 855 42.38 7.54 3.53
C LYS A 855 40.86 7.40 3.36
N ASN A 856 40.06 8.05 4.20
CA ASN A 856 38.60 8.06 4.05
C ASN A 856 38.09 8.93 2.89
N ASP A 857 38.91 9.86 2.38
CA ASP A 857 38.50 10.79 1.32
C ASP A 857 38.52 10.10 -0.07
N ILE A 858 39.20 8.96 -0.20
CA ILE A 858 39.29 8.13 -1.41
C ILE A 858 37.89 7.75 -1.94
N GLN A 859 36.97 7.36 -1.05
CA GLN A 859 35.60 6.97 -1.40
C GLN A 859 34.77 8.11 -2.02
N ASN A 860 35.26 9.35 -1.98
CA ASN A 860 34.57 10.55 -2.45
C ASN A 860 35.17 11.10 -3.77
N ILE A 861 36.21 10.47 -4.34
CA ILE A 861 36.82 10.89 -5.60
C ILE A 861 35.83 10.65 -6.75
N SER A 862 35.78 11.57 -7.72
CA SER A 862 34.93 11.44 -8.89
C SER A 862 35.47 10.37 -9.84
N THR A 863 34.61 9.49 -10.34
CA THR A 863 35.01 8.46 -11.33
C THR A 863 35.61 9.06 -12.60
N ASP A 864 35.16 10.24 -13.03
CA ASP A 864 35.68 10.94 -14.22
C ASP A 864 37.16 11.32 -14.11
N GLU A 865 37.71 11.38 -12.89
CA GLU A 865 39.11 11.75 -12.62
C GLU A 865 40.02 10.51 -12.55
N LEU A 866 39.49 9.31 -12.76
CA LEU A 866 40.21 8.05 -12.61
C LEU A 866 40.30 7.30 -13.94
N ARG A 867 41.41 6.57 -14.13
CA ARG A 867 41.63 5.65 -15.26
C ARG A 867 41.20 4.22 -14.89
N GLN A 868 41.26 3.28 -15.85
CA GLN A 868 40.68 1.93 -15.68
C GLN A 868 41.31 1.15 -14.51
N ASN A 869 42.64 1.24 -14.39
CA ASN A 869 43.39 0.63 -13.29
C ASN A 869 43.58 1.67 -12.18
N ILE A 870 43.22 1.33 -10.95
CA ILE A 870 43.38 2.17 -9.76
C ILE A 870 44.30 1.47 -8.77
N ILE A 871 45.46 2.07 -8.50
CA ILE A 871 46.39 1.64 -7.45
C ILE A 871 46.25 2.57 -6.26
N ILE A 872 45.88 2.04 -5.10
CA ILE A 872 45.67 2.80 -3.85
C ILE A 872 46.84 2.51 -2.91
N VAL A 873 47.68 3.51 -2.69
CA VAL A 873 48.85 3.46 -1.79
C VAL A 873 48.44 3.99 -0.42
N LEU A 874 48.60 3.15 0.61
CA LEU A 874 48.32 3.43 2.02
C LEU A 874 49.51 2.98 2.86
N ASN A 875 49.66 3.47 4.09
CA ASN A 875 50.82 3.12 4.92
C ASN A 875 50.84 1.62 5.28
N HIS A 876 49.68 1.00 5.50
CA HIS A 876 49.56 -0.43 5.82
C HIS A 876 48.63 -1.19 4.84
N GLY A 877 48.55 -0.72 3.59
CA GLY A 877 47.68 -1.30 2.58
C GLY A 877 46.20 -1.26 3.01
N ASN A 878 45.41 -2.27 2.63
CA ASN A 878 43.98 -2.29 2.96
C ASN A 878 43.67 -2.40 4.46
N HIS A 879 44.63 -2.78 5.32
CA HIS A 879 44.45 -2.84 6.77
C HIS A 879 44.27 -1.46 7.42
N ASP A 880 44.62 -0.38 6.71
CA ASP A 880 44.33 0.99 7.12
C ASP A 880 42.84 1.35 7.05
N LEU A 881 42.04 0.63 6.26
CA LEU A 881 40.62 0.91 6.03
C LEU A 881 39.74 -0.08 6.79
N ASN A 882 38.63 0.40 7.35
CA ASN A 882 37.59 -0.50 7.87
C ASN A 882 36.76 -1.10 6.71
N PRO A 883 36.06 -2.23 6.91
CA PRO A 883 35.33 -2.91 5.84
C PRO A 883 34.29 -2.05 5.10
N ASN A 884 33.60 -1.14 5.81
CA ASN A 884 32.59 -0.24 5.23
C ASN A 884 33.22 0.83 4.33
N ASN A 885 34.44 1.30 4.65
CA ASN A 885 35.19 2.17 3.76
C ASN A 885 35.67 1.43 2.50
N ILE A 886 36.08 0.16 2.61
CA ILE A 886 36.45 -0.66 1.44
C ILE A 886 35.22 -0.89 0.54
N GLU A 887 34.09 -1.28 1.13
CA GLU A 887 32.82 -1.50 0.43
C GLU A 887 32.39 -0.26 -0.36
N LYS A 888 32.45 0.94 0.24
CA LYS A 888 32.15 2.21 -0.43
C LYS A 888 33.13 2.58 -1.55
N ILE A 889 34.42 2.28 -1.39
CA ILE A 889 35.43 2.52 -2.44
C ILE A 889 35.14 1.61 -3.64
N VAL A 890 34.84 0.33 -3.40
CA VAL A 890 34.49 -0.64 -4.44
C VAL A 890 33.15 -0.30 -5.11
N GLU A 891 32.15 0.16 -4.36
CA GLU A 891 30.86 0.61 -4.89
C GLU A 891 31.00 1.89 -5.75
N ASN A 892 31.74 2.89 -5.29
CA ASN A 892 31.96 4.14 -6.02
C ASN A 892 32.84 3.94 -7.27
N PHE A 893 33.82 3.02 -7.23
CA PHE A 893 34.70 2.71 -8.35
C PHE A 893 34.29 1.44 -9.12
N ASN A 894 33.01 1.05 -9.06
CA ASN A 894 32.50 -0.14 -9.71
C ASN A 894 32.80 -0.15 -11.23
N GLY A 895 33.24 -1.30 -11.74
CA GLY A 895 33.71 -1.47 -13.13
C GLY A 895 35.20 -1.17 -13.37
N ARG A 896 35.99 -0.89 -12.32
CA ARG A 896 37.43 -0.59 -12.40
C ARG A 896 38.27 -1.59 -11.62
N ASP A 897 39.52 -1.72 -12.01
CA ASP A 897 40.46 -2.67 -11.42
C ASP A 897 41.22 -2.03 -10.25
N ILE A 898 40.82 -2.37 -9.02
CA ILE A 898 41.32 -1.73 -7.79
C ILE A 898 42.35 -2.64 -7.10
N GLN A 899 43.55 -2.11 -6.84
CA GLN A 899 44.55 -2.76 -5.99
C GLN A 899 44.99 -1.86 -4.84
N PHE A 900 45.14 -2.44 -3.64
CA PHE A 900 45.65 -1.76 -2.45
C PHE A 900 47.10 -2.19 -2.18
N MET A 901 47.96 -1.24 -1.83
CA MET A 901 49.39 -1.45 -1.58
C MET A 901 49.86 -0.75 -0.31
N SER A 902 50.85 -1.32 0.39
CA SER A 902 51.55 -0.64 1.49
C SER A 902 52.69 0.24 0.96
N ASP A 903 53.27 1.08 1.83
CA ASP A 903 54.40 1.95 1.48
C ASP A 903 55.78 1.27 1.64
N ASP A 904 55.84 0.13 2.34
CA ASP A 904 57.07 -0.57 2.74
C ASP A 904 58.09 -0.80 1.61
N ASN A 905 57.63 -1.15 0.41
CA ASN A 905 58.45 -1.49 -0.76
C ASN A 905 57.96 -0.86 -2.08
N LEU A 906 57.43 0.38 -2.00
CA LEU A 906 56.92 1.20 -3.12
C LEU A 906 57.61 0.94 -4.48
N LYS A 907 58.95 0.96 -4.50
CA LYS A 907 59.77 0.87 -5.72
C LYS A 907 59.68 -0.47 -6.47
N GLU A 908 59.60 -1.59 -5.75
CA GLU A 908 59.54 -2.92 -6.38
C GLU A 908 58.08 -3.31 -6.66
N ASP A 909 57.19 -3.02 -5.72
CA ASP A 909 55.79 -3.40 -5.84
C ASP A 909 55.05 -2.61 -6.92
N ILE A 910 55.30 -1.30 -7.07
CA ILE A 910 54.64 -0.49 -8.11
C ILE A 910 55.06 -0.98 -9.51
N LYS A 911 56.34 -1.28 -9.73
CA LYS A 911 56.82 -1.81 -11.02
C LYS A 911 56.28 -3.20 -11.32
N SER A 912 56.21 -4.07 -10.30
CA SER A 912 55.60 -5.41 -10.41
C SER A 912 54.11 -5.33 -10.74
N CYS A 913 53.39 -4.42 -10.07
CA CYS A 913 51.96 -4.15 -10.23
C CYS A 913 51.62 -3.62 -11.62
N ILE A 914 52.27 -2.52 -12.06
CA ILE A 914 52.07 -1.94 -13.40
C ILE A 914 52.37 -2.97 -14.47
N GLY A 915 53.55 -3.62 -14.39
CA GLY A 915 53.94 -4.64 -15.35
C GLY A 915 53.03 -5.87 -15.37
N LYS A 916 52.22 -6.10 -14.34
CA LYS A 916 51.13 -7.11 -14.36
C LYS A 916 49.90 -6.55 -15.07
N LEU A 917 49.42 -5.38 -14.66
CA LEU A 917 48.22 -4.73 -15.22
C LEU A 917 48.35 -4.43 -16.73
N GLU A 918 49.54 -4.12 -17.22
CA GLU A 918 49.80 -3.92 -18.65
C GLU A 918 49.79 -5.23 -19.46
N ARG A 919 50.18 -6.36 -18.84
CA ARG A 919 50.03 -7.70 -19.44
C ARG A 919 48.57 -8.15 -19.48
N ASP A 920 47.81 -7.86 -18.43
CA ASP A 920 46.39 -8.20 -18.36
C ASP A 920 45.57 -7.35 -19.37
N ASN A 921 45.87 -6.04 -19.48
CA ASN A 921 45.24 -5.16 -20.48
C ASN A 921 45.61 -5.48 -21.94
N SER A 922 46.84 -5.95 -22.20
CA SER A 922 47.24 -6.39 -23.55
C SER A 922 46.63 -7.73 -23.96
N ALA A 923 46.13 -8.54 -23.02
CA ALA A 923 45.31 -9.71 -23.33
C ALA A 923 43.87 -9.32 -23.73
N HIS A 924 43.25 -8.34 -23.07
CA HIS A 924 41.90 -7.87 -23.41
C HIS A 924 41.81 -7.15 -24.77
N ASN A 925 42.85 -6.40 -25.17
CA ASN A 925 42.87 -5.71 -26.46
C ASN A 925 42.95 -6.65 -27.68
N VAL A 926 43.21 -7.95 -27.51
CA VAL A 926 43.22 -8.93 -28.61
C VAL A 926 41.82 -9.47 -28.93
N GLU A 927 40.87 -9.45 -27.98
CA GLU A 927 39.49 -9.90 -28.22
C GLU A 927 38.56 -8.82 -28.83
N LEU A 928 39.01 -7.55 -28.88
CA LEU A 928 38.24 -6.42 -29.42
C LEU A 928 38.68 -5.99 -30.84
N SER A 929 39.57 -6.73 -31.49
CA SER A 929 40.06 -6.44 -32.85
C SER A 929 39.47 -7.36 -33.93
N GLU A 930 38.14 -7.52 -33.95
CA GLU A 930 37.41 -7.91 -35.18
C GLU A 930 36.64 -6.69 -35.74
N PRO A 931 36.64 -6.46 -37.06
CA PRO A 931 36.07 -5.25 -37.64
C PRO A 931 34.53 -5.32 -37.66
N HIS A 932 33.88 -4.50 -36.85
CA HIS A 932 32.44 -4.28 -36.93
C HIS A 932 32.05 -3.69 -38.31
N ILE A 933 31.44 -4.53 -39.16
CA ILE A 933 30.73 -4.09 -40.35
C ILE A 933 29.39 -3.49 -39.92
N SER A 934 29.12 -2.26 -40.34
CA SER A 934 27.88 -1.54 -40.10
C SER A 934 26.70 -2.14 -40.87
N HIS A 935 25.57 -2.40 -40.22
CA HIS A 935 24.27 -2.43 -40.89
C HIS A 935 23.13 -1.92 -39.99
N GLN A 936 22.45 -0.87 -40.45
CA GLN A 936 21.07 -0.58 -40.08
C GLN A 936 20.11 -1.35 -41.00
N ASP A 937 18.92 -1.62 -40.45
CA ASP A 937 17.64 -1.92 -41.09
C ASP A 937 17.49 -3.11 -42.06
N SER A 938 16.54 -3.98 -41.68
CA SER A 938 15.39 -4.46 -42.49
C SER A 938 15.16 -5.99 -42.56
N GLU A 939 13.92 -6.34 -42.21
CA GLU A 939 13.05 -7.39 -42.77
C GLU A 939 13.35 -8.92 -42.64
N LEU A 940 12.43 -9.57 -41.91
CA LEU A 940 11.60 -10.75 -42.28
C LEU A 940 12.20 -12.11 -42.69
N ASP A 941 11.54 -13.14 -42.13
CA ASP A 941 11.30 -14.50 -42.66
C ASP A 941 12.50 -15.35 -43.13
N THR A 942 12.82 -16.47 -42.47
CA THR A 942 11.98 -17.69 -42.55
C THR A 942 12.46 -18.80 -41.61
N LEU A 943 11.57 -19.75 -41.30
CA LEU A 943 11.90 -21.02 -40.64
C LEU A 943 12.76 -21.93 -41.53
N ASN A 944 13.66 -22.72 -40.93
CA ASN A 944 13.65 -24.16 -41.21
C ASN A 944 14.28 -25.05 -40.12
N TYR A 945 13.64 -26.21 -39.92
CA TYR A 945 14.03 -27.28 -39.00
C TYR A 945 14.87 -28.31 -39.78
N ASN A 946 15.92 -28.91 -39.18
CA ASN A 946 16.19 -30.36 -39.31
C ASN A 946 17.31 -30.90 -38.40
N GLU A 947 16.89 -31.61 -37.36
CA GLU A 947 17.35 -32.93 -36.88
C GLU A 947 18.81 -33.48 -36.98
N LYS A 948 19.17 -34.16 -35.88
CA LYS A 948 19.88 -35.48 -35.78
C LYS A 948 21.41 -35.57 -35.99
N LYS A 949 22.15 -35.71 -34.87
CA LYS A 949 22.55 -37.03 -34.28
C LYS A 949 23.46 -36.94 -33.04
N LYS A 950 23.18 -37.77 -32.03
CA LYS A 950 24.15 -38.35 -31.05
C LYS A 950 24.62 -39.72 -31.59
N PRO A 951 25.81 -40.25 -31.23
CA PRO A 951 25.93 -41.08 -30.01
C PRO A 951 27.32 -41.17 -29.30
N THR A 952 27.30 -41.60 -28.02
CA THR A 952 28.36 -42.39 -27.28
C THR A 952 29.80 -41.83 -27.09
N ALA A 953 30.60 -42.17 -26.06
CA ALA A 953 30.38 -42.73 -24.71
C ALA A 953 31.69 -42.71 -23.86
N ASN A 954 31.56 -42.77 -22.53
CA ASN A 954 32.52 -43.30 -21.51
C ASN A 954 33.98 -42.78 -21.37
N ARG A 955 34.27 -42.16 -20.20
CA ARG A 955 35.23 -42.57 -19.12
C ARG A 955 35.26 -41.45 -18.07
N SER A 956 34.91 -41.57 -16.78
CA SER A 956 35.20 -42.52 -15.68
C SER A 956 36.52 -42.28 -14.92
N THR A 957 36.45 -41.54 -13.79
CA THR A 957 37.21 -41.67 -12.51
C THR A 957 36.75 -40.53 -11.57
N THR A 958 36.03 -40.77 -10.45
CA THR A 958 36.52 -41.00 -9.05
C THR A 958 37.40 -39.88 -8.48
N LEU A 959 37.32 -39.45 -7.20
CA LEU A 959 36.51 -39.81 -6.03
C LEU A 959 36.72 -38.74 -4.94
N SER A 960 35.69 -38.29 -4.21
CA SER A 960 35.83 -37.84 -2.81
C SER A 960 34.46 -37.59 -2.18
N GLN A 961 34.04 -38.46 -1.27
CA GLN A 961 32.88 -38.24 -0.41
C GLN A 961 33.33 -37.60 0.90
N LYS A 962 32.58 -36.62 1.40
CA LYS A 962 32.24 -36.56 2.83
C LYS A 962 30.76 -36.20 2.95
N ASN A 963 30.12 -36.80 3.96
CA ASN A 963 28.69 -37.06 4.00
C ASN A 963 28.23 -36.94 5.47
N ILE A 964 26.90 -36.95 5.71
CA ILE A 964 26.26 -37.21 7.01
C ILE A 964 26.28 -35.99 7.99
N HIS A 965 25.21 -35.60 8.72
CA HIS A 965 23.98 -36.31 9.13
C HIS A 965 22.70 -35.44 9.02
N LEU A 966 21.57 -36.07 8.66
CA LEU A 966 20.21 -35.56 8.94
C LEU A 966 19.86 -35.68 10.43
N ASN A 967 18.88 -34.88 10.89
CA ASN A 967 17.85 -35.44 11.77
C ASN A 967 16.47 -34.76 11.60
N LYS A 968 15.46 -35.57 11.23
CA LYS A 968 14.03 -35.26 11.33
C LYS A 968 13.44 -36.18 12.39
N ARG A 969 12.61 -35.69 13.30
CA ARG A 969 11.48 -36.48 13.82
C ARG A 969 10.35 -35.60 14.32
N TRP A 970 9.13 -36.10 14.12
CA TRP A 970 7.87 -35.47 14.50
C TRP A 970 7.45 -35.92 15.90
N HIS A 971 6.71 -35.07 16.60
CA HIS A 971 5.48 -35.44 17.32
C HIS A 971 4.57 -34.23 17.45
#